data_AF-D9UMA3-F1
#
_entry.id   AF-D9UMA3-F1
#
_cell.length_a   1.000
_cell.length_b   1.000
_cell.length_c   1.000
_cell.angle_alpha   90.00
_cell.angle_beta   90.00
_cell.angle_gamma   90.00
#
_symmetry.space_group_name_H-M   'P 1'
#
loop_
_entity.id
_entity.type
_entity.pdbx_description
1 polymer ?
#
loop_
_entity_poly.entity_id
_entity_poly.type
_entity_poly.pdbx_seq_one_letter_code
_entity_poly.pdbx_strand_id
1 'polypeptide(L)'
;MGTAVLWGSGHDAEGHTPYGAFAEALDGWLAEHTAAERAGVGAEYPELASFLPSLGRAGEARGRSPEEERDRLFRASTMLLADLATRCPVLVVLDDLHAADTGSFQLLSHLARRSRDRGTALRFLVTYREEEVPEGDARRAAVTALLRQRLAVREEVARLGERDCLAVARDAVAGDAVAGDGVAGDGVAGDGVAGAPDGDWARRAWELSLGNPLFAVELARGLAEDPGGAGTGRAPEGVRELVAGRLARLDPDARRVVEALSVAGGEAALSELLDVAAHGLRPPLAGHSAAEALERAVAASIVEEREVVVAGRPEEGLAFRHPLVRLTCYERLSAARRRGLHAAFARAVAHRRPDAVDTLASHYTRADDPRAADYLRRAAERAAGLYANDTADRYYRDLVARLDVDAARARLAHAHVLRRMGDYERAVEVLRLALAEFERRGEHDDTVHTAALLAETLGKTSAPAAARRVLREHPVTPDTAPAPAASHHLARSLVLCVRGRYAAGAEATRQALAAARRVPGTAGEGLIARAYALRAANLRPGRALRPGPRGGGPRACPRPRRTGTRTLLRLRALHTARERAGEPDGSTRPWRPAPARSPSPSTPATRPPPPSNAPTSPNCGSCSANPNPPARSPNRP
;
A
#
# COMPACT_ATOMS: atom_id res chain seq x y z
N MET A 1 18.41 -27.19 -1.88
CA MET A 1 18.17 -25.82 -1.35
C MET A 1 16.76 -25.45 -1.73
N GLY A 2 15.92 -25.09 -0.76
CA GLY A 2 14.52 -24.74 -1.00
C GLY A 2 14.36 -23.37 -1.66
N THR A 3 13.27 -23.17 -2.38
CA THR A 3 12.84 -21.85 -2.90
C THR A 3 12.08 -21.13 -1.81
N ALA A 4 12.39 -19.85 -1.55
CA ALA A 4 11.57 -19.01 -0.69
C ALA A 4 10.31 -18.58 -1.47
N VAL A 5 9.14 -18.90 -0.95
CA VAL A 5 7.85 -18.52 -1.56
C VAL A 5 7.21 -17.45 -0.69
N LEU A 6 6.97 -16.27 -1.26
CA LEU A 6 6.29 -15.17 -0.60
C LEU A 6 4.91 -15.03 -1.23
N TRP A 7 3.85 -15.18 -0.44
CA TRP A 7 2.48 -15.20 -0.92
C TRP A 7 1.69 -14.01 -0.39
N GLY A 8 1.10 -13.22 -1.28
CA GLY A 8 0.16 -12.17 -0.90
C GLY A 8 -1.00 -12.05 -1.88
N SER A 9 -2.09 -11.42 -1.46
CA SER A 9 -3.35 -11.48 -2.18
C SER A 9 -3.99 -10.10 -2.35
N GLY A 10 -4.76 -9.91 -3.41
CA GLY A 10 -5.62 -8.74 -3.58
C GLY A 10 -6.88 -8.86 -2.73
N HIS A 11 -7.23 -7.80 -2.00
CA HIS A 11 -8.35 -7.81 -1.06
C HIS A 11 -9.35 -6.65 -1.32
N ASP A 12 -10.50 -6.96 -1.90
CA ASP A 12 -11.59 -5.97 -2.09
C ASP A 12 -12.26 -5.56 -0.76
N ALA A 13 -12.34 -6.48 0.20
CA ALA A 13 -13.08 -6.31 1.45
C ALA A 13 -12.35 -5.39 2.45
N GLU A 14 -11.02 -5.46 2.50
CA GLU A 14 -10.20 -4.67 3.44
C GLU A 14 -9.93 -3.23 2.96
N GLY A 15 -10.42 -2.88 1.76
CA GLY A 15 -10.06 -1.65 1.07
C GLY A 15 -8.67 -1.78 0.45
N HIS A 16 -8.36 -1.01 -0.59
CA HIS A 16 -7.06 -1.18 -1.25
C HIS A 16 -5.96 -0.45 -0.46
N THR A 17 -5.51 -1.10 0.60
CA THR A 17 -4.33 -0.75 1.39
C THR A 17 -3.15 -0.47 0.44
N PRO A 18 -2.41 0.63 0.63
CA PRO A 18 -1.23 0.95 -0.16
C PRO A 18 -0.24 -0.21 -0.23
N TYR A 19 0.04 -0.69 -1.45
CA TYR A 19 0.93 -1.82 -1.72
C TYR A 19 0.50 -3.14 -1.03
N GLY A 20 -0.80 -3.32 -0.79
CA GLY A 20 -1.35 -4.38 0.07
C GLY A 20 -0.88 -5.79 -0.28
N ALA A 21 -0.93 -6.17 -1.57
CA ALA A 21 -0.53 -7.51 -2.00
C ALA A 21 0.96 -7.81 -1.71
N PHE A 22 1.83 -6.80 -1.80
CA PHE A 22 3.24 -6.94 -1.41
C PHE A 22 3.45 -6.84 0.09
N ALA A 23 2.62 -6.05 0.78
CA ALA A 23 2.65 -5.94 2.23
C ALA A 23 2.39 -7.30 2.87
N GLU A 24 1.32 -7.97 2.45
CA GLU A 24 0.93 -9.30 2.89
C GLU A 24 2.01 -10.35 2.58
N ALA A 25 2.54 -10.36 1.35
CA ALA A 25 3.61 -11.30 0.97
C ALA A 25 4.88 -11.17 1.82
N LEU A 26 5.29 -9.93 2.12
CA LEU A 26 6.48 -9.67 2.91
C LEU A 26 6.21 -9.88 4.41
N ASP A 27 5.05 -9.49 4.92
CA ASP A 27 4.66 -9.72 6.31
C ASP A 27 4.50 -11.21 6.61
N GLY A 28 3.95 -12.00 5.68
CA GLY A 28 3.89 -13.45 5.80
C GLY A 28 5.26 -14.09 5.90
N TRP A 29 6.18 -13.69 5.03
CA TRP A 29 7.57 -14.14 5.12
C TRP A 29 8.26 -13.69 6.41
N LEU A 30 8.04 -12.44 6.87
CA LEU A 30 8.62 -11.94 8.12
C LEU A 30 8.02 -12.60 9.38
N ALA A 31 6.78 -13.07 9.31
CA ALA A 31 6.11 -13.77 10.41
C ALA A 31 6.82 -15.09 10.77
N GLU A 32 7.39 -15.78 9.78
CA GLU A 32 8.17 -17.01 9.98
C GLU A 32 9.55 -16.78 10.63
N HIS A 33 10.01 -15.52 10.71
CA HIS A 33 11.33 -15.18 11.23
C HIS A 33 11.29 -14.82 12.73
N THR A 34 12.44 -14.86 13.38
CA THR A 34 12.54 -14.43 14.78
C THR A 34 12.40 -12.91 14.92
N ALA A 35 12.04 -12.44 16.11
CA ALA A 35 11.94 -11.00 16.39
C ALA A 35 13.27 -10.25 16.14
N ALA A 36 14.41 -10.92 16.39
CA ALA A 36 15.74 -10.36 16.14
C ALA A 36 16.03 -10.20 14.65
N GLU A 37 15.64 -11.17 13.82
CA GLU A 37 15.79 -11.09 12.36
C GLU A 37 14.88 -10.03 11.75
N ARG A 38 13.61 -9.94 12.20
CA ARG A 38 12.72 -8.85 11.80
C ARG A 38 13.29 -7.47 12.15
N ALA A 39 13.83 -7.32 13.36
CA ALA A 39 14.48 -6.08 13.77
C ALA A 39 15.72 -5.75 12.92
N GLY A 40 16.48 -6.77 12.52
CA GLY A 40 17.60 -6.64 11.58
C GLY A 40 17.15 -6.10 10.22
N VAL A 41 16.10 -6.69 9.63
CA VAL A 41 15.50 -6.21 8.37
C VAL A 41 14.98 -4.78 8.52
N GLY A 42 14.30 -4.46 9.62
CA GLY A 42 13.80 -3.11 9.88
C GLY A 42 14.91 -2.07 10.06
N ALA A 43 16.06 -2.47 10.62
CA ALA A 43 17.23 -1.60 10.76
C ALA A 43 17.96 -1.36 9.43
N GLU A 44 18.03 -2.37 8.57
CA GLU A 44 18.67 -2.30 7.26
C GLU A 44 17.79 -1.58 6.22
N TYR A 45 16.48 -1.79 6.30
CA TYR A 45 15.47 -1.28 5.38
C TYR A 45 14.38 -0.47 6.09
N PRO A 46 14.74 0.65 6.76
CA PRO A 46 13.80 1.42 7.58
C PRO A 46 12.65 2.02 6.78
N GLU A 47 12.82 2.20 5.47
CA GLU A 47 11.75 2.66 4.59
C GLU A 47 10.61 1.65 4.43
N LEU A 48 10.82 0.36 4.64
CA LEU A 48 9.76 -0.66 4.51
C LEU A 48 8.77 -0.63 5.67
N ALA A 49 9.19 -0.13 6.84
CA ALA A 49 8.33 0.00 8.02
C ALA A 49 7.11 0.91 7.80
N SER A 50 7.08 1.70 6.73
CA SER A 50 5.94 2.56 6.41
C SER A 50 4.72 1.79 5.87
N PHE A 51 4.93 0.60 5.30
CA PHE A 51 3.85 -0.28 4.86
C PHE A 51 3.94 -1.73 5.38
N LEU A 52 5.01 -2.09 6.10
CA LEU A 52 5.18 -3.33 6.85
C LEU A 52 5.23 -3.02 8.35
N PRO A 53 4.08 -3.01 9.07
CA PRO A 53 4.05 -2.74 10.51
C PRO A 53 4.89 -3.72 11.33
N SER A 54 5.12 -4.93 10.80
CA SER A 54 5.95 -6.00 11.39
C SER A 54 7.39 -5.56 11.67
N LEU A 55 7.91 -4.58 10.93
CA LEU A 55 9.26 -4.04 11.06
C LEU A 55 9.36 -2.91 12.11
N GLY A 56 8.25 -2.56 12.76
CA GLY A 56 8.17 -1.52 13.77
C GLY A 56 7.75 -0.15 13.20
N ARG A 57 7.98 0.92 13.96
CA ARG A 57 7.60 2.28 13.54
C ARG A 57 8.58 2.82 12.51
N ALA A 58 8.05 3.25 11.37
CA ALA A 58 8.81 4.07 10.42
C ALA A 58 9.40 5.28 11.14
N GLY A 59 10.72 5.46 11.03
CA GLY A 59 11.37 6.66 11.54
C GLY A 59 10.78 7.90 10.85
N GLU A 60 10.59 9.00 11.60
CA GLU A 60 10.02 10.23 11.07
C GLU A 60 10.67 10.61 9.75
N ALA A 61 9.85 10.74 8.72
CA ALA A 61 10.26 11.18 7.39
C ALA A 61 10.75 12.62 7.47
N ARG A 62 12.06 12.79 7.71
CA ARG A 62 12.68 14.12 7.87
C ARG A 62 12.69 14.88 6.54
N GLY A 63 11.63 15.66 6.29
CA GLY A 63 11.61 16.77 5.33
C GLY A 63 11.88 16.41 3.86
N ARG A 64 11.52 15.19 3.43
CA ARG A 64 11.74 14.69 2.05
C ARG A 64 10.49 14.88 1.21
N SER A 65 10.65 14.84 -0.12
CA SER A 65 9.49 14.83 -0.99
C SER A 65 8.88 13.43 -1.06
N PRO A 66 7.54 13.30 -1.14
CA PRO A 66 6.89 11.99 -1.25
C PRO A 66 7.36 11.14 -2.44
N GLU A 67 7.81 11.76 -3.54
CA GLU A 67 8.46 11.04 -4.65
C GLU A 67 9.76 10.36 -4.22
N GLU A 68 10.59 11.05 -3.43
CA GLU A 68 11.85 10.51 -2.92
C GLU A 68 11.60 9.36 -1.94
N GLU A 69 10.52 9.43 -1.18
CA GLU A 69 10.06 8.34 -0.29
C GLU A 69 9.61 7.12 -1.07
N ARG A 70 8.77 7.25 -2.10
CA ARG A 70 8.39 6.12 -2.97
C ARG A 70 9.59 5.50 -3.66
N ASP A 71 10.48 6.32 -4.19
CA ASP A 71 11.70 5.82 -4.85
C ASP A 71 12.59 5.04 -3.89
N ARG A 72 12.68 5.46 -2.62
CA ARG A 72 13.39 4.71 -1.59
C ARG A 72 12.65 3.43 -1.23
N LEU A 73 11.34 3.50 -1.08
CA LEU A 73 10.49 2.33 -0.82
C LEU A 73 10.75 1.25 -1.87
N PHE A 74 10.65 1.61 -3.15
CA PHE A 74 10.84 0.69 -4.27
C PHE A 74 12.26 0.15 -4.32
N ARG A 75 13.27 0.99 -4.02
CA ARG A 75 14.66 0.54 -3.89
C ARG A 75 14.86 -0.40 -2.72
N ALA A 76 14.29 -0.12 -1.56
CA ALA A 76 14.38 -0.96 -0.37
C ALA A 76 13.73 -2.33 -0.64
N SER A 77 12.53 -2.37 -1.23
CA SER A 77 11.88 -3.62 -1.64
C SER A 77 12.73 -4.40 -2.65
N THR A 78 13.33 -3.70 -3.62
CA THR A 78 14.23 -4.32 -4.61
C THR A 78 15.48 -4.91 -3.94
N MET A 79 16.07 -4.20 -2.97
CA MET A 79 17.27 -4.64 -2.27
C MET A 79 16.97 -5.83 -1.35
N LEU A 80 15.92 -5.76 -0.54
CA LEU A 80 15.50 -6.88 0.31
C LEU A 80 15.27 -8.17 -0.50
N LEU A 81 14.49 -8.09 -1.59
CA LEU A 81 14.23 -9.25 -2.45
C LEU A 81 15.48 -9.73 -3.19
N ALA A 82 16.39 -8.82 -3.58
CA ALA A 82 17.66 -9.20 -4.20
C ALA A 82 18.56 -9.94 -3.21
N ASP A 83 18.66 -9.45 -1.97
CA ASP A 83 19.46 -10.07 -0.90
C ASP A 83 18.90 -11.44 -0.52
N LEU A 84 17.56 -11.58 -0.48
CA LEU A 84 16.91 -12.89 -0.37
C LEU A 84 17.30 -13.81 -1.54
N ALA A 85 17.23 -13.28 -2.77
CA ALA A 85 17.56 -14.02 -3.98
C ALA A 85 19.05 -14.44 -4.08
N THR A 86 19.95 -13.84 -3.29
CA THR A 86 21.35 -14.30 -3.19
C THR A 86 21.51 -15.56 -2.34
N ARG A 87 20.59 -15.81 -1.41
CA ARG A 87 20.62 -16.95 -0.48
C ARG A 87 19.90 -18.16 -1.05
N CYS A 88 18.77 -17.94 -1.71
CA CYS A 88 17.99 -18.97 -2.37
C CYS A 88 17.14 -18.37 -3.50
N PRO A 89 16.64 -19.16 -4.47
CA PRO A 89 15.64 -18.69 -5.40
C PRO A 89 14.40 -18.16 -4.67
N VAL A 90 13.83 -17.06 -5.16
CA VAL A 90 12.66 -16.40 -4.59
C VAL A 90 11.52 -16.41 -5.60
N LEU A 91 10.36 -16.93 -5.19
CA LEU A 91 9.11 -16.85 -5.94
C LEU A 91 8.13 -15.96 -5.15
N VAL A 92 7.72 -14.85 -5.75
CA VAL A 92 6.64 -14.01 -5.21
C VAL A 92 5.34 -14.37 -5.92
N VAL A 93 4.38 -14.90 -5.18
CA VAL A 93 3.03 -15.22 -5.66
C VAL A 93 2.09 -14.08 -5.25
N LEU A 94 1.46 -13.45 -6.23
CA LEU A 94 0.45 -12.41 -6.02
C LEU A 94 -0.89 -12.91 -6.52
N ASP A 95 -1.73 -13.38 -5.61
CA ASP A 95 -3.05 -13.92 -5.91
C ASP A 95 -4.08 -12.78 -6.03
N ASP A 96 -5.10 -12.98 -6.87
CA ASP A 96 -6.19 -12.06 -7.16
C ASP A 96 -5.75 -10.59 -7.34
N LEU A 97 -4.68 -10.35 -8.11
CA LEU A 97 -4.09 -9.01 -8.24
C LEU A 97 -5.07 -7.97 -8.82
N HIS A 98 -6.13 -8.41 -9.50
CA HIS A 98 -7.22 -7.55 -9.97
C HIS A 98 -7.95 -6.80 -8.84
N ALA A 99 -7.97 -7.34 -7.61
CA ALA A 99 -8.50 -6.70 -6.41
C ALA A 99 -7.48 -5.81 -5.68
N ALA A 100 -6.19 -5.84 -6.08
CA ALA A 100 -5.14 -5.06 -5.42
C ALA A 100 -5.17 -3.56 -5.79
N ASP A 101 -4.45 -2.74 -5.01
CA ASP A 101 -4.26 -1.31 -5.27
C ASP A 101 -3.36 -1.05 -6.49
N THR A 102 -3.52 0.11 -7.13
CA THR A 102 -2.67 0.53 -8.26
C THR A 102 -1.19 0.63 -7.87
N GLY A 103 -0.88 0.94 -6.60
CA GLY A 103 0.48 0.97 -6.08
C GLY A 103 1.17 -0.39 -6.18
N SER A 104 0.47 -1.48 -5.88
CA SER A 104 0.97 -2.85 -6.07
C SER A 104 1.36 -3.12 -7.53
N PHE A 105 0.54 -2.73 -8.51
CA PHE A 105 0.89 -2.86 -9.94
C PHE A 105 2.15 -2.06 -10.32
N GLN A 106 2.30 -0.86 -9.76
CA GLN A 106 3.48 -0.01 -9.99
C GLN A 106 4.75 -0.63 -9.39
N LEU A 107 4.66 -1.21 -8.19
CA LEU A 107 5.76 -1.91 -7.53
C LEU A 107 6.14 -3.20 -8.29
N LEU A 108 5.17 -4.01 -8.69
CA LEU A 108 5.40 -5.18 -9.55
C LEU A 108 6.13 -4.79 -10.84
N SER A 109 5.66 -3.73 -11.51
CA SER A 109 6.29 -3.21 -12.72
C SER A 109 7.74 -2.76 -12.48
N HIS A 110 8.02 -2.15 -11.32
CA HIS A 110 9.37 -1.75 -10.94
C HIS A 110 10.28 -2.96 -10.71
N LEU A 111 9.82 -3.92 -9.90
CA LEU A 111 10.58 -5.10 -9.53
C LEU A 111 10.86 -6.01 -10.74
N ALA A 112 9.87 -6.21 -11.61
CA ALA A 112 10.02 -7.02 -12.83
C ALA A 112 11.07 -6.43 -13.80
N ARG A 113 11.15 -5.11 -13.92
CA ARG A 113 12.23 -4.45 -14.69
C ARG A 113 13.59 -4.69 -14.05
N ARG A 114 13.69 -4.54 -12.73
CA ARG A 114 14.95 -4.66 -12.00
C ARG A 114 15.48 -6.10 -11.92
N SER A 115 14.61 -7.09 -11.81
CA SER A 115 15.01 -8.50 -11.80
C SER A 115 15.63 -8.91 -13.13
N ARG A 116 15.07 -8.46 -14.26
CA ARG A 116 15.63 -8.69 -15.60
C ARG A 116 17.02 -8.07 -15.76
N ASP A 117 17.21 -6.84 -15.32
CA ASP A 117 18.50 -6.13 -15.45
C ASP A 117 19.63 -6.79 -14.65
N ARG A 118 19.30 -7.36 -13.49
CA ARG A 118 20.28 -7.93 -12.55
C ARG A 118 20.49 -9.44 -12.69
N GLY A 119 19.62 -10.15 -13.41
CA GLY A 119 19.67 -11.61 -13.54
C GLY A 119 19.49 -12.34 -12.22
N THR A 120 18.75 -11.77 -11.26
CA THR A 120 18.50 -12.39 -9.95
C THR A 120 17.60 -13.61 -10.07
N ALA A 121 17.71 -14.56 -9.14
CA ALA A 121 16.82 -15.72 -9.03
C ALA A 121 15.44 -15.35 -8.44
N LEU A 122 14.89 -14.20 -8.86
CA LEU A 122 13.60 -13.66 -8.43
C LEU A 122 12.56 -13.86 -9.53
N ARG A 123 11.48 -14.57 -9.22
CA ARG A 123 10.36 -14.84 -10.12
C ARG A 123 9.05 -14.34 -9.52
N PHE A 124 8.10 -14.02 -10.39
CA PHE A 124 6.76 -13.59 -10.01
C PHE A 124 5.75 -14.55 -10.65
N LEU A 125 4.77 -15.00 -9.87
CA LEU A 125 3.55 -15.65 -10.34
C LEU A 125 2.37 -14.77 -9.93
N VAL A 126 1.50 -14.44 -10.88
CA VAL A 126 0.40 -13.50 -10.64
C VAL A 126 -0.87 -14.09 -11.20
N THR A 127 -1.93 -14.13 -10.41
CA THR A 127 -3.28 -14.44 -10.90
C THR A 127 -4.03 -13.13 -11.12
N TYR A 128 -4.80 -13.06 -12.21
CA TYR A 128 -5.40 -11.82 -12.67
C TYR A 128 -6.65 -12.11 -13.50
N ARG A 129 -7.75 -11.45 -13.16
CA ARG A 129 -9.00 -11.46 -13.92
C ARG A 129 -9.11 -10.16 -14.69
N GLU A 130 -9.07 -10.25 -16.01
CA GLU A 130 -9.02 -9.08 -16.88
C GLU A 130 -10.39 -8.39 -16.98
N GLU A 131 -11.45 -9.17 -16.90
CA GLU A 131 -12.85 -8.77 -16.93
C GLU A 131 -13.28 -7.99 -15.68
N GLU A 132 -12.61 -8.19 -14.54
CA GLU A 132 -12.90 -7.46 -13.29
C GLU A 132 -12.21 -6.10 -13.23
N VAL A 133 -11.34 -5.78 -14.19
CA VAL A 133 -10.67 -4.49 -14.28
C VAL A 133 -11.27 -3.64 -15.40
N PRO A 134 -11.85 -2.47 -15.07
CA PRO A 134 -12.50 -1.60 -16.05
C PRO A 134 -11.61 -1.24 -17.23
N GLU A 135 -12.23 -1.03 -18.39
CA GLU A 135 -11.54 -0.50 -19.56
C GLU A 135 -10.97 0.89 -19.26
N GLY A 136 -9.69 1.11 -19.61
CA GLY A 136 -8.98 2.35 -19.34
C GLY A 136 -8.34 2.47 -17.95
N ASP A 137 -8.52 1.49 -17.06
CA ASP A 137 -7.86 1.48 -15.73
C ASP A 137 -6.32 1.38 -15.86
N ALA A 138 -5.60 2.15 -15.04
CA ALA A 138 -4.15 2.17 -15.00
C ALA A 138 -3.53 0.79 -14.68
N ARG A 139 -4.23 -0.07 -13.93
CA ARG A 139 -3.81 -1.43 -13.61
C ARG A 139 -3.75 -2.32 -14.86
N ARG A 140 -4.75 -2.21 -15.74
CA ARG A 140 -4.78 -2.92 -17.03
C ARG A 140 -3.68 -2.43 -17.97
N ALA A 141 -3.43 -1.12 -17.99
CA ALA A 141 -2.32 -0.54 -18.74
C ALA A 141 -0.95 -1.03 -18.22
N ALA A 142 -0.78 -1.21 -16.91
CA ALA A 142 0.44 -1.74 -16.32
C ALA A 142 0.72 -3.20 -16.75
N VAL A 143 -0.30 -4.07 -16.71
CA VAL A 143 -0.17 -5.46 -17.20
C VAL A 143 0.18 -5.48 -18.69
N THR A 144 -0.51 -4.66 -19.50
CA THR A 144 -0.24 -4.54 -20.93
C THR A 144 1.21 -4.10 -21.19
N ALA A 145 1.73 -3.15 -20.40
CA ALA A 145 3.11 -2.70 -20.52
C ALA A 145 4.12 -3.79 -20.17
N LEU A 146 3.88 -4.58 -19.12
CA LEU A 146 4.72 -5.72 -18.74
C LEU A 146 4.80 -6.77 -19.86
N LEU A 147 3.67 -7.12 -20.46
CA LEU A 147 3.60 -8.06 -21.60
C LEU A 147 4.34 -7.51 -22.83
N ARG A 148 4.08 -6.24 -23.21
CA ARG A 148 4.75 -5.59 -24.35
C ARG A 148 6.26 -5.50 -24.18
N GLN A 149 6.74 -5.27 -22.96
CA GLN A 149 8.18 -5.22 -22.63
C GLN A 149 8.82 -6.61 -22.51
N ARG A 150 8.04 -7.69 -22.69
CA ARG A 150 8.45 -9.09 -22.49
C ARG A 150 9.02 -9.34 -21.08
N LEU A 151 8.41 -8.69 -20.09
CA LEU A 151 8.71 -8.88 -18.66
C LEU A 151 7.76 -9.89 -18.01
N ALA A 152 6.65 -10.20 -18.66
CA ALA A 152 5.68 -11.20 -18.24
C ALA A 152 5.27 -12.05 -19.44
N VAL A 153 4.82 -13.28 -19.15
CA VAL A 153 4.13 -14.16 -20.08
C VAL A 153 2.72 -14.38 -19.51
N ARG A 154 1.72 -14.34 -20.37
CA ARG A 154 0.34 -14.63 -19.99
C ARG A 154 0.05 -16.10 -20.32
N GLU A 155 -0.35 -16.85 -19.31
CA GLU A 155 -0.91 -18.18 -19.45
C GLU A 155 -2.41 -18.08 -19.22
N GLU A 156 -3.20 -18.46 -20.23
CA GLU A 156 -4.65 -18.46 -20.11
C GLU A 156 -5.11 -19.81 -19.53
N VAL A 157 -5.74 -19.76 -18.35
CA VAL A 157 -6.30 -20.95 -17.71
C VAL A 157 -7.72 -21.16 -18.23
N ALA A 158 -7.85 -22.03 -19.24
CA ALA A 158 -9.14 -22.37 -19.83
C ALA A 158 -9.98 -23.28 -18.90
N ARG A 159 -11.28 -23.35 -19.20
CA ARG A 159 -12.18 -24.34 -18.60
C ARG A 159 -11.68 -25.76 -18.89
N LEU A 160 -11.88 -26.66 -17.94
CA LEU A 160 -11.54 -28.07 -18.09
C LEU A 160 -12.44 -28.73 -19.15
N GLY A 161 -11.83 -29.57 -19.98
CA GLY A 161 -12.57 -30.51 -20.82
C GLY A 161 -13.30 -31.57 -19.99
N GLU A 162 -14.23 -32.28 -20.61
CA GLU A 162 -15.03 -33.32 -19.95
C GLU A 162 -14.16 -34.34 -19.18
N ARG A 163 -13.11 -34.84 -19.81
CA ARG A 163 -12.21 -35.84 -19.21
C ARG A 163 -11.53 -35.34 -17.93
N ASP A 164 -10.94 -34.14 -17.97
CA ASP A 164 -10.21 -33.59 -16.83
C ASP A 164 -11.16 -33.16 -15.71
N CYS A 165 -12.32 -32.63 -16.08
CA CYS A 165 -13.39 -32.28 -15.15
C CYS A 165 -13.90 -33.51 -14.39
N LEU A 166 -14.13 -34.62 -15.11
CA LEU A 166 -14.53 -35.90 -14.50
C LEU A 166 -13.44 -36.47 -13.59
N ALA A 167 -12.16 -36.32 -13.97
CA ALA A 167 -11.04 -36.78 -13.15
C ALA A 167 -10.99 -36.00 -11.82
N VAL A 168 -11.06 -34.67 -11.88
CA VAL A 168 -11.07 -33.80 -10.69
C VAL A 168 -12.30 -34.06 -9.81
N ALA A 169 -13.48 -34.25 -10.42
CA ALA A 169 -14.71 -34.57 -9.69
C ALA A 169 -14.62 -35.89 -8.91
N ARG A 170 -14.03 -36.93 -9.52
CA ARG A 170 -13.81 -38.23 -8.87
C ARG A 170 -12.79 -38.15 -7.74
N ASP A 171 -11.68 -37.45 -7.97
CA ASP A 171 -10.62 -37.28 -6.98
C ASP A 171 -11.14 -36.56 -5.72
N ALA A 172 -11.97 -35.52 -5.90
CA ALA A 172 -12.57 -34.78 -4.80
C ALA A 172 -13.47 -35.65 -3.90
N VAL A 173 -14.28 -36.54 -4.49
CA VAL A 173 -15.16 -37.45 -3.72
C VAL A 173 -14.34 -38.56 -3.04
N ALA A 174 -13.30 -39.07 -3.72
CA ALA A 174 -12.43 -40.09 -3.15
C ALA A 174 -11.59 -39.56 -1.96
N GLY A 175 -11.12 -38.31 -2.02
CA GLY A 175 -10.36 -37.69 -0.94
C GLY A 175 -11.15 -37.48 0.36
N ASP A 176 -12.44 -37.13 0.25
CA ASP A 176 -13.31 -36.92 1.43
C ASP A 176 -13.66 -38.25 2.13
N ALA A 177 -13.72 -39.37 1.40
CA ALA A 177 -13.96 -40.70 1.98
C ALA A 177 -12.81 -41.21 2.87
N VAL A 178 -11.60 -40.66 2.71
CA VAL A 178 -10.41 -41.02 3.50
C VAL A 178 -10.23 -40.13 4.74
N ALA A 179 -10.84 -38.94 4.77
CA ALA A 179 -10.74 -37.98 5.86
C ALA A 179 -11.83 -38.10 6.95
N GLY A 180 -12.85 -38.94 6.74
CA GLY A 180 -13.82 -39.29 7.78
C GLY A 180 -13.30 -40.42 8.67
N ASP A 181 -13.04 -40.13 9.95
CA ASP A 181 -12.56 -41.11 10.94
C ASP A 181 -13.49 -42.34 11.07
N GLY A 182 -12.96 -43.50 10.68
CA GLY A 182 -12.70 -44.62 11.59
C GLY A 182 -13.88 -45.28 12.32
N VAL A 183 -14.56 -46.22 11.65
CA VAL A 183 -14.84 -47.53 12.25
C VAL A 183 -14.41 -48.60 11.26
N ALA A 184 -13.24 -49.19 11.49
CA ALA A 184 -12.81 -50.40 10.81
C ALA A 184 -13.79 -51.53 11.16
N GLY A 185 -14.71 -51.81 10.24
CA GLY A 185 -15.41 -53.08 10.18
C GLY A 185 -14.64 -54.01 9.27
N ASP A 186 -14.00 -55.02 9.85
CA ASP A 186 -13.46 -56.17 9.12
C ASP A 186 -14.55 -56.78 8.23
N GLY A 187 -14.28 -56.89 6.92
CA GLY A 187 -15.24 -57.43 5.98
C GLY A 187 -14.71 -57.56 4.56
N VAL A 188 -13.91 -58.61 4.34
CA VAL A 188 -13.82 -59.44 3.12
C VAL A 188 -13.85 -58.72 1.77
N ALA A 189 -12.71 -58.80 1.07
CA ALA A 189 -12.64 -58.66 -0.38
C ALA A 189 -13.66 -59.59 -1.06
N GLY A 190 -14.71 -59.01 -1.63
CA GLY A 190 -15.77 -59.70 -2.34
C GLY A 190 -16.17 -58.93 -3.58
N ASP A 191 -15.92 -59.54 -4.73
CA ASP A 191 -16.44 -59.14 -6.04
C ASP A 191 -17.96 -58.89 -6.00
N GLY A 192 -18.39 -57.82 -6.67
CA GLY A 192 -19.77 -57.65 -7.11
C GLY A 192 -20.61 -56.59 -6.38
N VAL A 193 -20.37 -55.32 -6.69
CA VAL A 193 -21.44 -54.30 -6.74
C VAL A 193 -21.36 -53.60 -8.10
N ALA A 194 -21.92 -54.25 -9.12
CA ALA A 194 -22.38 -53.56 -10.31
C ALA A 194 -23.80 -53.06 -10.02
N GLY A 195 -24.04 -51.75 -9.94
CA GLY A 195 -25.41 -51.26 -9.93
C GLY A 195 -25.77 -49.91 -9.28
N ALA A 196 -24.83 -49.01 -9.00
CA ALA A 196 -25.15 -47.57 -8.92
C ALA A 196 -24.29 -46.85 -9.97
N PRO A 197 -24.83 -45.94 -10.79
CA PRO A 197 -24.08 -45.40 -11.90
C PRO A 197 -23.05 -44.38 -11.39
N ASP A 198 -21.86 -44.86 -11.04
CA ASP A 198 -20.69 -44.04 -10.68
C ASP A 198 -20.29 -43.04 -11.79
N GLY A 199 -20.85 -43.17 -12.99
CA GLY A 199 -20.68 -42.26 -14.11
C GLY A 199 -21.72 -41.14 -14.22
N ASP A 200 -22.90 -41.28 -13.62
CA ASP A 200 -24.02 -40.35 -13.89
C ASP A 200 -23.84 -39.03 -13.13
N TRP A 201 -23.55 -39.08 -11.83
CA TRP A 201 -23.31 -37.86 -11.04
C TRP A 201 -22.08 -37.07 -11.50
N ALA A 202 -21.00 -37.75 -11.90
CA ALA A 202 -19.78 -37.08 -12.34
C ALA A 202 -19.99 -36.39 -13.69
N ARG A 203 -20.71 -37.05 -14.60
CA ARG A 203 -21.11 -36.47 -15.89
C ARG A 203 -22.08 -35.32 -15.70
N ARG A 204 -23.05 -35.47 -14.80
CA ARG A 204 -23.97 -34.40 -14.38
C ARG A 204 -23.22 -33.21 -13.79
N ALA A 205 -22.20 -33.45 -12.98
CA ALA A 205 -21.33 -32.41 -12.43
C ALA A 205 -20.57 -31.67 -13.53
N TRP A 206 -20.09 -32.35 -14.58
CA TRP A 206 -19.49 -31.69 -15.74
C TRP A 206 -20.53 -30.86 -16.54
N GLU A 207 -21.69 -31.44 -16.85
CA GLU A 207 -22.77 -30.77 -17.60
C GLU A 207 -23.21 -29.47 -16.92
N LEU A 208 -23.37 -29.52 -15.60
CA LEU A 208 -23.81 -28.36 -14.79
C LEU A 208 -22.67 -27.37 -14.51
N SER A 209 -21.42 -27.84 -14.38
CA SER A 209 -20.26 -26.96 -14.15
C SER A 209 -19.79 -26.24 -15.42
N LEU A 210 -20.16 -26.74 -16.59
CA LEU A 210 -19.67 -26.27 -17.89
C LEU A 210 -18.13 -26.17 -17.90
N GLY A 211 -17.48 -27.21 -17.37
CA GLY A 211 -16.02 -27.31 -17.30
C GLY A 211 -15.33 -26.36 -16.31
N ASN A 212 -16.06 -25.70 -15.41
CA ASN A 212 -15.43 -24.94 -14.32
C ASN A 212 -14.99 -25.90 -13.21
N PRO A 213 -13.67 -26.07 -12.93
CA PRO A 213 -13.18 -27.06 -11.97
C PRO A 213 -13.79 -26.91 -10.58
N LEU A 214 -13.90 -25.67 -10.11
CA LEU A 214 -14.54 -25.37 -8.85
C LEU A 214 -15.99 -25.88 -8.84
N PHE A 215 -16.79 -25.53 -9.84
CA PHE A 215 -18.18 -25.97 -9.91
C PHE A 215 -18.27 -27.49 -10.00
N ALA A 216 -17.36 -28.12 -10.73
CA ALA A 216 -17.32 -29.57 -10.88
C ALA A 216 -17.07 -30.29 -9.55
N VAL A 217 -16.07 -29.85 -8.78
CA VAL A 217 -15.75 -30.38 -7.44
C VAL A 217 -16.96 -30.24 -6.50
N GLU A 218 -17.57 -29.07 -6.51
CA GLU A 218 -18.66 -28.75 -5.61
C GLU A 218 -19.93 -29.56 -5.94
N LEU A 219 -20.31 -29.63 -7.22
CA LEU A 219 -21.42 -30.44 -7.68
C LEU A 219 -21.15 -31.94 -7.47
N ALA A 220 -19.92 -32.41 -7.68
CA ALA A 220 -19.50 -33.78 -7.44
C ALA A 220 -19.74 -34.20 -5.99
N ARG A 221 -19.24 -33.41 -5.02
CA ARG A 221 -19.45 -33.65 -3.59
C ARG A 221 -20.94 -33.71 -3.23
N GLY A 222 -21.72 -32.73 -3.69
CA GLY A 222 -23.15 -32.68 -3.39
C GLY A 222 -23.96 -33.84 -3.98
N LEU A 223 -23.65 -34.22 -5.23
CA LEU A 223 -24.33 -35.33 -5.90
C LEU A 223 -23.85 -36.70 -5.40
N ALA A 224 -22.65 -36.81 -4.84
CA ALA A 224 -22.17 -38.03 -4.19
C ALA A 224 -22.78 -38.23 -2.79
N GLU A 225 -23.04 -37.15 -2.04
CA GLU A 225 -23.72 -37.18 -0.74
C GLU A 225 -25.22 -37.55 -0.84
N ASP A 226 -25.91 -37.13 -1.92
CA ASP A 226 -27.32 -37.49 -2.20
C ASP A 226 -27.52 -37.89 -3.69
N PRO A 227 -27.11 -39.12 -4.08
CA PRO A 227 -27.20 -39.58 -5.47
C PRO A 227 -28.63 -39.73 -6.00
N GLY A 228 -29.63 -39.79 -5.10
CA GLY A 228 -31.02 -40.07 -5.40
C GLY A 228 -31.97 -38.87 -5.30
N GLY A 229 -31.50 -37.71 -4.83
CA GLY A 229 -32.33 -36.52 -4.67
C GLY A 229 -33.50 -36.73 -3.70
N ALA A 230 -33.26 -37.42 -2.58
CA ALA A 230 -34.31 -37.64 -1.56
C ALA A 230 -34.78 -36.32 -0.92
N GLY A 231 -34.00 -35.24 -1.04
CA GLY A 231 -34.44 -33.87 -0.83
C GLY A 231 -34.75 -33.14 -2.15
N THR A 232 -36.00 -33.20 -2.60
CA THR A 232 -36.56 -32.40 -3.72
C THR A 232 -36.18 -32.78 -5.17
N GLY A 233 -35.64 -33.96 -5.51
CA GLY A 233 -35.64 -34.51 -6.88
C GLY A 233 -35.15 -33.63 -8.05
N ARG A 234 -34.51 -32.48 -7.81
CA ARG A 234 -34.04 -31.52 -8.82
C ARG A 234 -32.58 -31.25 -8.56
N ALA A 235 -31.72 -31.62 -9.51
CA ALA A 235 -30.29 -31.29 -9.44
C ALA A 235 -30.14 -29.75 -9.34
N PRO A 236 -29.25 -29.24 -8.47
CA PRO A 236 -29.01 -27.81 -8.35
C PRO A 236 -28.73 -27.20 -9.72
N GLU A 237 -29.41 -26.11 -10.06
CA GLU A 237 -29.24 -25.39 -11.33
C GLU A 237 -27.89 -24.63 -11.38
N GLY A 238 -27.17 -24.57 -10.26
CA GLY A 238 -25.80 -24.05 -10.19
C GLY A 238 -25.25 -23.96 -8.77
N VAL A 239 -24.02 -23.45 -8.64
CA VAL A 239 -23.31 -23.42 -7.35
C VAL A 239 -23.96 -22.53 -6.29
N ARG A 240 -24.72 -21.50 -6.68
CA ARG A 240 -25.50 -20.73 -5.70
C ARG A 240 -26.55 -21.59 -4.97
N GLU A 241 -27.18 -22.53 -5.66
CA GLU A 241 -28.17 -23.43 -5.05
C GLU A 241 -27.48 -24.50 -4.19
N LEU A 242 -26.34 -25.02 -4.64
CA LEU A 242 -25.54 -25.94 -3.85
C LEU A 242 -25.04 -25.28 -2.54
N VAL A 243 -24.47 -24.07 -2.63
CA VAL A 243 -24.05 -23.30 -1.46
C VAL A 243 -25.26 -22.97 -0.59
N ALA A 244 -26.42 -22.65 -1.18
CA ALA A 244 -27.64 -22.42 -0.44
C ALA A 244 -28.11 -23.68 0.33
N GLY A 245 -27.99 -24.86 -0.27
CA GLY A 245 -28.27 -26.14 0.37
C GLY A 245 -27.31 -26.43 1.54
N ARG A 246 -26.01 -26.23 1.36
CA ARG A 246 -25.00 -26.37 2.43
C ARG A 246 -25.28 -25.42 3.59
N LEU A 247 -25.57 -24.16 3.29
CA LEU A 247 -25.94 -23.15 4.31
C LEU A 247 -27.28 -23.47 5.00
N ALA A 248 -28.18 -24.21 4.36
CA ALA A 248 -29.45 -24.63 4.96
C ALA A 248 -29.28 -25.81 5.94
N ARG A 249 -28.20 -26.60 5.79
CA ARG A 249 -27.85 -27.68 6.73
C ARG A 249 -27.17 -27.19 8.00
N LEU A 250 -26.64 -25.96 8.00
CA LEU A 250 -26.12 -25.34 9.20
C LEU A 250 -27.25 -24.96 10.15
N ASP A 251 -27.04 -25.20 11.44
CA ASP A 251 -27.91 -24.64 12.47
C ASP A 251 -27.81 -23.10 12.49
N PRO A 252 -28.78 -22.41 13.12
CA PRO A 252 -28.84 -20.96 13.12
C PRO A 252 -27.60 -20.25 13.69
N ASP A 253 -26.86 -20.87 14.61
CA ASP A 253 -25.69 -20.25 15.24
C ASP A 253 -24.47 -20.37 14.33
N ALA A 254 -24.20 -21.56 13.80
CA ALA A 254 -23.14 -21.79 12.82
C ALA A 254 -23.32 -20.91 11.58
N ARG A 255 -24.56 -20.80 11.09
CA ARG A 255 -24.87 -19.91 9.96
C ARG A 255 -24.57 -18.45 10.25
N ARG A 256 -24.89 -17.95 11.45
CA ARG A 256 -24.61 -16.55 11.82
C ARG A 256 -23.12 -16.27 11.94
N VAL A 257 -22.31 -17.25 12.35
CA VAL A 257 -20.84 -17.15 12.37
C VAL A 257 -20.29 -17.11 10.95
N VAL A 258 -20.75 -17.98 10.04
CA VAL A 258 -20.35 -17.96 8.62
C VAL A 258 -20.76 -16.65 7.94
N GLU A 259 -21.96 -16.14 8.22
CA GLU A 259 -22.41 -14.83 7.73
C GLU A 259 -21.52 -13.70 8.25
N ALA A 260 -21.06 -13.76 9.51
CA ALA A 260 -20.09 -12.80 10.04
C ALA A 260 -18.75 -12.90 9.31
N LEU A 261 -18.17 -14.10 9.17
CA LEU A 261 -16.91 -14.30 8.45
C LEU A 261 -16.98 -13.75 7.01
N SER A 262 -18.14 -13.90 6.34
CA SER A 262 -18.33 -13.40 4.97
C SER A 262 -18.12 -11.88 4.80
N VAL A 263 -18.21 -11.12 5.90
CA VAL A 263 -18.05 -9.68 5.96
C VAL A 263 -16.61 -9.26 6.27
N ALA A 264 -15.82 -10.14 6.90
CA ALA A 264 -14.41 -9.91 7.22
C ALA A 264 -13.54 -9.86 5.96
N GLY A 265 -13.83 -10.74 5.01
CA GLY A 265 -12.98 -10.97 3.84
C GLY A 265 -12.94 -12.44 3.47
N GLY A 266 -11.91 -12.85 2.72
CA GLY A 266 -11.67 -14.27 2.39
C GLY A 266 -11.27 -15.09 3.61
N GLU A 267 -10.65 -14.42 4.56
CA GLU A 267 -10.12 -14.94 5.80
C GLU A 267 -10.26 -13.92 6.94
N ALA A 268 -10.18 -14.38 8.18
CA ALA A 268 -10.16 -13.54 9.36
C ALA A 268 -9.45 -14.24 10.52
N ALA A 269 -8.84 -13.46 11.42
CA ALA A 269 -8.37 -14.00 12.69
C ALA A 269 -9.55 -14.53 13.51
N LEU A 270 -9.37 -15.72 14.08
CA LEU A 270 -10.35 -16.36 14.95
C LEU A 270 -10.73 -15.41 16.10
N SER A 271 -9.73 -14.71 16.63
CA SER A 271 -9.90 -13.76 17.72
C SER A 271 -10.81 -12.56 17.37
N GLU A 272 -10.72 -12.03 16.15
CA GLU A 272 -11.61 -10.97 15.65
C GLU A 272 -13.04 -11.50 15.41
N LEU A 273 -13.17 -12.71 14.86
CA LEU A 273 -14.49 -13.32 14.61
C LEU A 273 -15.23 -13.63 15.91
N LEU A 274 -14.52 -14.10 16.95
CA LEU A 274 -15.10 -14.36 18.27
C LEU A 274 -15.60 -13.07 18.95
N ASP A 275 -14.87 -11.96 18.83
CA ASP A 275 -15.33 -10.66 19.33
C ASP A 275 -16.61 -10.20 18.61
N VAL A 276 -16.68 -10.42 17.30
CA VAL A 276 -17.88 -10.14 16.49
C VAL A 276 -19.04 -11.05 16.91
N ALA A 277 -18.78 -12.33 17.18
CA ALA A 277 -19.79 -13.27 17.66
C ALA A 277 -20.36 -12.83 19.02
N ALA A 278 -19.49 -12.41 19.95
CA ALA A 278 -19.86 -12.02 21.30
C ALA A 278 -20.57 -10.66 21.38
N HIS A 279 -20.23 -9.70 20.50
CA HIS A 279 -20.68 -8.31 20.64
C HIS A 279 -21.46 -7.77 19.43
N GLY A 280 -21.39 -8.44 18.29
CA GLY A 280 -22.00 -8.04 17.02
C GLY A 280 -23.23 -8.85 16.64
N LEU A 281 -23.27 -10.13 16.99
CA LEU A 281 -24.39 -11.01 16.69
C LEU A 281 -25.57 -10.83 17.64
N ARG A 282 -26.77 -11.15 17.14
CA ARG A 282 -28.02 -11.11 17.89
C ARG A 282 -28.76 -12.44 17.66
N PRO A 283 -29.01 -13.24 18.71
CA PRO A 283 -28.44 -13.12 20.07
C PRO A 283 -26.89 -13.25 20.09
N PRO A 284 -26.20 -12.70 21.11
CA PRO A 284 -24.74 -12.90 21.26
C PRO A 284 -24.35 -14.38 21.33
N LEU A 285 -23.20 -14.73 20.76
CA LEU A 285 -22.59 -16.06 20.86
C LEU A 285 -21.22 -15.93 21.51
N ALA A 286 -21.01 -16.64 22.62
CA ALA A 286 -19.76 -16.56 23.38
C ALA A 286 -19.41 -17.89 24.04
N GLY A 287 -18.13 -18.06 24.37
CA GLY A 287 -17.61 -19.25 25.03
C GLY A 287 -17.90 -20.52 24.22
N HIS A 288 -18.39 -21.55 24.90
CA HIS A 288 -18.62 -22.86 24.30
C HIS A 288 -19.58 -22.84 23.10
N SER A 289 -20.65 -22.04 23.16
CA SER A 289 -21.62 -21.93 22.05
C SER A 289 -21.00 -21.41 20.75
N ALA A 290 -20.01 -20.50 20.84
CA ALA A 290 -19.31 -19.98 19.68
C ALA A 290 -18.33 -21.03 19.10
N ALA A 291 -17.66 -21.78 19.98
CA ALA A 291 -16.78 -22.88 19.58
C ALA A 291 -17.56 -23.99 18.86
N GLU A 292 -18.68 -24.46 19.41
CA GLU A 292 -19.51 -25.48 18.75
C GLU A 292 -20.06 -24.99 17.40
N ALA A 293 -20.49 -23.73 17.31
CA ALA A 293 -20.95 -23.14 16.06
C ALA A 293 -19.85 -23.13 14.98
N LEU A 294 -18.60 -22.90 15.39
CA LEU A 294 -17.46 -22.93 14.51
C LEU A 294 -17.10 -24.36 14.09
N GLU A 295 -17.05 -25.30 15.03
CA GLU A 295 -16.80 -26.73 14.76
C GLU A 295 -17.81 -27.28 13.74
N ARG A 296 -19.09 -26.93 13.87
CA ARG A 296 -20.13 -27.31 12.90
C ARG A 296 -19.90 -26.67 11.51
N ALA A 297 -19.42 -25.42 11.46
CA ALA A 297 -19.10 -24.77 10.19
C ALA A 297 -17.90 -25.42 9.48
N VAL A 298 -16.88 -25.83 10.24
CA VAL A 298 -15.72 -26.60 9.75
C VAL A 298 -16.14 -27.99 9.31
N ALA A 299 -16.92 -28.72 10.12
CA ALA A 299 -17.45 -30.04 9.80
C ALA A 299 -18.32 -30.04 8.55
N ALA A 300 -19.07 -28.96 8.31
CA ALA A 300 -19.84 -28.75 7.08
C ALA A 300 -18.97 -28.41 5.85
N SER A 301 -17.63 -28.36 5.98
CA SER A 301 -16.67 -28.02 4.92
C SER A 301 -16.93 -26.66 4.26
N ILE A 302 -17.51 -25.71 5.00
CA ILE A 302 -17.78 -24.35 4.52
C ILE A 302 -16.58 -23.44 4.79
N VAL A 303 -15.96 -23.63 5.95
CA VAL A 303 -14.77 -22.92 6.39
C VAL A 303 -13.68 -23.93 6.75
N GLU A 304 -12.43 -23.48 6.73
CA GLU A 304 -11.28 -24.24 7.19
C GLU A 304 -10.43 -23.39 8.13
N GLU A 305 -9.74 -24.06 9.04
CA GLU A 305 -8.73 -23.42 9.89
C GLU A 305 -7.47 -23.16 9.07
N ARG A 306 -6.97 -21.93 9.17
CA ARG A 306 -5.78 -21.50 8.45
C ARG A 306 -5.02 -20.48 9.29
N GLU A 307 -3.70 -20.53 9.26
CA GLU A 307 -2.90 -19.45 9.84
C GLU A 307 -3.08 -18.17 9.02
N VAL A 308 -3.44 -17.08 9.70
CA VAL A 308 -3.57 -15.75 9.10
C VAL A 308 -2.54 -14.81 9.70
N VAL A 309 -2.09 -13.82 8.94
CA VAL A 309 -1.05 -12.89 9.40
C VAL A 309 -1.67 -11.56 9.80
N VAL A 310 -1.65 -11.30 11.10
CA VAL A 310 -2.24 -10.10 11.69
C VAL A 310 -1.15 -9.25 12.30
N ALA A 311 -0.95 -8.06 11.73
CA ALA A 311 0.11 -7.13 12.14
C ALA A 311 1.52 -7.79 12.20
N GLY A 312 1.81 -8.66 11.22
CA GLY A 312 3.10 -9.35 11.12
C GLY A 312 3.32 -10.50 12.08
N ARG A 313 2.25 -11.04 12.67
CA ARG A 313 2.30 -12.21 13.54
C ARG A 313 1.34 -13.28 13.00
N PRO A 314 1.75 -14.56 12.99
CA PRO A 314 0.83 -15.64 12.68
C PRO A 314 -0.17 -15.75 13.84
N GLU A 315 -1.45 -15.79 13.50
CA GLU A 315 -2.55 -16.06 14.41
C GLU A 315 -3.42 -17.18 13.82
N GLU A 316 -4.11 -17.90 14.70
CA GLU A 316 -5.17 -18.82 14.28
C GLU A 316 -6.27 -18.04 13.56
N GLY A 317 -6.60 -18.49 12.37
CA GLY A 317 -7.59 -17.87 11.51
C GLY A 317 -8.53 -18.87 10.88
N LEU A 318 -9.52 -18.31 10.21
CA LEU A 318 -10.52 -19.05 9.46
C LEU A 318 -10.60 -18.49 8.06
N ALA A 319 -10.59 -19.37 7.09
CA ALA A 319 -10.79 -19.03 5.69
C ALA A 319 -12.02 -19.76 5.13
N PHE A 320 -12.67 -19.16 4.15
CA PHE A 320 -13.59 -19.94 3.35
C PHE A 320 -12.79 -20.93 2.51
N ARG A 321 -13.17 -22.21 2.55
CA ARG A 321 -12.63 -23.20 1.60
C ARG A 321 -12.81 -22.77 0.15
N HIS A 322 -13.82 -21.95 -0.10
CA HIS A 322 -14.09 -21.44 -1.43
C HIS A 322 -14.58 -19.97 -1.49
N PRO A 323 -13.92 -19.08 -2.27
CA PRO A 323 -14.33 -17.68 -2.44
C PRO A 323 -15.79 -17.45 -2.87
N LEU A 324 -16.37 -18.34 -3.70
CA LEU A 324 -17.79 -18.24 -4.07
C LEU A 324 -18.76 -18.54 -2.94
N VAL A 325 -18.37 -19.36 -1.95
CA VAL A 325 -19.20 -19.60 -0.76
C VAL A 325 -19.31 -18.30 0.02
N ARG A 326 -18.18 -17.60 0.22
CA ARG A 326 -18.15 -16.25 0.79
C ARG A 326 -19.06 -15.31 0.03
N LEU A 327 -18.87 -15.20 -1.29
CA LEU A 327 -19.62 -14.26 -2.13
C LEU A 327 -21.13 -14.52 -2.02
N THR A 328 -21.54 -15.79 -2.10
CA THR A 328 -22.95 -16.19 -1.98
C THR A 328 -23.50 -15.89 -0.58
N CYS A 329 -22.73 -16.14 0.49
CA CYS A 329 -23.13 -15.77 1.85
C CYS A 329 -23.33 -14.25 1.96
N TYR A 330 -22.36 -13.48 1.48
CA TYR A 330 -22.36 -12.03 1.59
C TYR A 330 -23.48 -11.35 0.76
N GLU A 331 -23.73 -11.82 -0.47
CA GLU A 331 -24.77 -11.31 -1.36
C GLU A 331 -26.19 -11.57 -0.82
N ARG A 332 -26.38 -12.65 -0.05
CA ARG A 332 -27.67 -12.98 0.57
C ARG A 332 -28.00 -12.13 1.79
N LEU A 333 -27.02 -11.43 2.36
CA LEU A 333 -27.25 -10.55 3.51
C LEU A 333 -28.02 -9.30 3.07
N SER A 334 -29.07 -8.96 3.81
CA SER A 334 -29.75 -7.68 3.62
C SER A 334 -28.79 -6.51 3.84
N ALA A 335 -29.07 -5.36 3.22
CA ALA A 335 -28.24 -4.16 3.42
C ALA A 335 -28.11 -3.77 4.91
N ALA A 336 -29.19 -3.91 5.69
CA ALA A 336 -29.18 -3.66 7.13
C ALA A 336 -28.26 -4.64 7.88
N ARG A 337 -28.29 -5.94 7.51
CA ARG A 337 -27.44 -6.96 8.12
C ARG A 337 -25.96 -6.75 7.79
N ARG A 338 -25.65 -6.43 6.52
CA ARG A 338 -24.28 -6.07 6.09
C ARG A 338 -23.74 -4.88 6.88
N ARG A 339 -24.52 -3.79 6.98
CA ARG A 339 -24.12 -2.62 7.78
C ARG A 339 -23.84 -2.99 9.25
N GLY A 340 -24.75 -3.75 9.87
CA GLY A 340 -24.60 -4.17 11.26
C GLY A 340 -23.35 -5.03 11.50
N LEU A 341 -23.06 -5.98 10.60
CA LEU A 341 -21.87 -6.83 10.69
C LEU A 341 -20.58 -6.03 10.41
N HIS A 342 -20.56 -5.14 9.42
CA HIS A 342 -19.39 -4.27 9.19
C HIS A 342 -19.12 -3.36 10.40
N ALA A 343 -20.15 -2.82 11.04
CA ALA A 343 -20.00 -2.05 12.28
C ALA A 343 -19.45 -2.91 13.44
N ALA A 344 -19.84 -4.18 13.52
CA ALA A 344 -19.30 -5.10 14.52
C ALA A 344 -17.82 -5.41 14.27
N PHE A 345 -17.45 -5.74 13.02
CA PHE A 345 -16.06 -5.95 12.62
C PHE A 345 -15.20 -4.72 12.86
N ALA A 346 -15.68 -3.53 12.49
CA ALA A 346 -14.94 -2.29 12.74
C ALA A 346 -14.63 -2.10 14.23
N ARG A 347 -15.53 -2.49 15.14
CA ARG A 347 -15.28 -2.42 16.59
C ARG A 347 -14.24 -3.45 17.05
N ALA A 348 -14.32 -4.69 16.54
CA ALA A 348 -13.34 -5.74 16.87
C ALA A 348 -11.93 -5.36 16.39
N VAL A 349 -11.81 -4.93 15.12
CA VAL A 349 -10.56 -4.45 14.53
C VAL A 349 -10.04 -3.22 15.29
N ALA A 350 -10.90 -2.26 15.66
CA ALA A 350 -10.46 -1.06 16.38
C ALA A 350 -9.93 -1.38 17.78
N HIS A 351 -10.46 -2.43 18.42
CA HIS A 351 -10.01 -2.87 19.74
C HIS A 351 -8.65 -3.59 19.67
N ARG A 352 -8.49 -4.51 18.72
CA ARG A 352 -7.28 -5.35 18.59
C ARG A 352 -6.15 -4.68 17.82
N ARG A 353 -6.50 -3.93 16.77
CA ARG A 353 -5.58 -3.28 15.82
C ARG A 353 -6.00 -1.83 15.54
N PRO A 354 -5.82 -0.92 16.51
CA PRO A 354 -6.17 0.50 16.33
C PRO A 354 -5.38 1.20 15.21
N ASP A 355 -4.25 0.62 14.80
CA ASP A 355 -3.39 1.12 13.72
C ASP A 355 -3.80 0.61 12.32
N ALA A 356 -4.78 -0.30 12.20
CA ALA A 356 -5.29 -0.83 10.93
C ALA A 356 -6.25 0.17 10.23
N VAL A 357 -5.72 1.36 9.92
CA VAL A 357 -6.48 2.52 9.46
C VAL A 357 -7.28 2.23 8.18
N ASP A 358 -6.69 1.55 7.21
CA ASP A 358 -7.32 1.24 5.92
C ASP A 358 -8.50 0.25 6.08
N THR A 359 -8.30 -0.82 6.84
CA THR A 359 -9.34 -1.79 7.21
C THR A 359 -10.49 -1.11 7.96
N LEU A 360 -10.17 -0.24 8.93
CA LEU A 360 -11.17 0.52 9.68
C LEU A 360 -11.95 1.49 8.80
N ALA A 361 -11.26 2.21 7.89
CA ALA A 361 -11.91 3.07 6.91
C ALA A 361 -12.88 2.27 6.03
N SER A 362 -12.46 1.08 5.57
CA SER A 362 -13.27 0.17 4.75
C SER A 362 -14.54 -0.30 5.48
N HIS A 363 -14.40 -0.84 6.69
CA HIS A 363 -15.54 -1.35 7.47
C HIS A 363 -16.48 -0.24 7.92
N TYR A 364 -15.97 0.90 8.44
CA TYR A 364 -16.86 2.00 8.84
C TYR A 364 -17.60 2.61 7.65
N THR A 365 -16.98 2.67 6.47
CA THR A 365 -17.64 3.12 5.23
C THR A 365 -18.79 2.19 4.87
N ARG A 366 -18.57 0.86 4.85
CA ARG A 366 -19.63 -0.12 4.54
C ARG A 366 -20.69 -0.24 5.63
N ALA A 367 -20.35 0.11 6.87
CA ALA A 367 -21.29 0.21 7.98
C ALA A 367 -22.17 1.48 7.92
N ASP A 368 -21.79 2.45 7.09
CA ASP A 368 -22.34 3.81 7.08
C ASP A 368 -22.25 4.50 8.46
N ASP A 369 -21.12 4.31 9.14
CA ASP A 369 -20.84 4.90 10.45
C ASP A 369 -20.19 6.29 10.29
N PRO A 370 -20.60 7.32 11.04
CA PRO A 370 -19.99 8.65 10.97
C PRO A 370 -18.47 8.69 11.19
N ARG A 371 -17.92 7.72 11.95
CA ARG A 371 -16.47 7.61 12.17
C ARG A 371 -15.69 7.28 10.90
N ALA A 372 -16.36 6.83 9.84
CA ALA A 372 -15.74 6.60 8.53
C ALA A 372 -14.97 7.83 8.04
N ALA A 373 -15.48 9.04 8.27
CA ALA A 373 -14.82 10.27 7.82
C ALA A 373 -13.42 10.47 8.43
N ASP A 374 -13.24 10.17 9.72
CA ASP A 374 -11.94 10.29 10.37
C ASP A 374 -10.93 9.26 9.83
N TYR A 375 -11.36 8.00 9.73
CA TYR A 375 -10.52 6.93 9.21
C TYR A 375 -10.20 7.09 7.73
N LEU A 376 -11.15 7.54 6.90
CA LEU A 376 -10.90 7.85 5.49
C LEU A 376 -9.87 8.97 5.33
N ARG A 377 -9.93 10.03 6.16
CA ARG A 377 -8.91 11.09 6.16
C ARG A 377 -7.54 10.55 6.52
N ARG A 378 -7.42 9.77 7.60
CA ARG A 378 -6.17 9.14 8.01
C ARG A 378 -5.63 8.17 6.95
N ALA A 379 -6.49 7.37 6.32
CA ALA A 379 -6.14 6.46 5.24
C ALA A 379 -5.65 7.21 3.99
N ALA A 380 -6.35 8.30 3.62
CA ALA A 380 -5.96 9.15 2.50
C ALA A 380 -4.60 9.82 2.73
N GLU A 381 -4.37 10.37 3.92
CA GLU A 381 -3.10 10.98 4.31
C GLU A 381 -1.95 9.96 4.31
N ARG A 382 -2.19 8.76 4.87
CA ARG A 382 -1.24 7.65 4.85
C ARG A 382 -0.91 7.24 3.41
N ALA A 383 -1.92 7.00 2.58
CA ALA A 383 -1.74 6.62 1.18
C ALA A 383 -1.00 7.72 0.38
N ALA A 384 -1.32 8.99 0.62
CA ALA A 384 -0.64 10.12 -0.01
C ALA A 384 0.82 10.27 0.45
N GLY A 385 1.13 9.93 1.71
CA GLY A 385 2.49 9.85 2.23
C GLY A 385 3.30 8.71 1.60
N LEU A 386 2.65 7.57 1.37
CA LEU A 386 3.22 6.40 0.67
C LEU A 386 3.25 6.54 -0.86
N TYR A 387 2.76 7.66 -1.39
CA TYR A 387 2.61 7.93 -2.82
C TYR A 387 1.74 6.92 -3.58
N ALA A 388 0.89 6.18 -2.86
CA ALA A 388 -0.22 5.42 -3.45
C ALA A 388 -1.34 6.40 -3.81
N ASN A 389 -1.06 7.29 -4.78
CA ASN A 389 -1.92 8.44 -5.08
C ASN A 389 -3.30 8.02 -5.61
N ASP A 390 -3.40 6.90 -6.33
CA ASP A 390 -4.69 6.34 -6.77
C ASP A 390 -5.56 5.90 -5.56
N THR A 391 -4.95 5.23 -4.59
CA THR A 391 -5.60 4.86 -3.32
C THR A 391 -6.01 6.12 -2.53
N ALA A 392 -5.13 7.12 -2.46
CA ALA A 392 -5.43 8.39 -1.80
C ALA A 392 -6.57 9.15 -2.50
N ASP A 393 -6.60 9.20 -3.84
CA ASP A 393 -7.72 9.79 -4.62
C ASP A 393 -9.04 9.11 -4.28
N ARG A 394 -9.07 7.77 -4.22
CA ARG A 394 -10.28 7.03 -3.84
C ARG A 394 -10.74 7.40 -2.42
N TYR A 395 -9.84 7.34 -1.43
CA TYR A 395 -10.20 7.70 -0.05
C TYR A 395 -10.67 9.15 0.09
N TYR A 396 -10.05 10.10 -0.62
CA TYR A 396 -10.50 11.48 -0.62
C TYR A 396 -11.86 11.67 -1.30
N ARG A 397 -12.14 10.95 -2.40
CA ARG A 397 -13.47 10.96 -3.02
C ARG A 397 -14.54 10.45 -2.07
N ASP A 398 -14.30 9.31 -1.44
CA ASP A 398 -15.23 8.72 -0.47
C ASP A 398 -15.42 9.63 0.76
N LEU A 399 -14.35 10.28 1.22
CA LEU A 399 -14.40 11.25 2.31
C LEU A 399 -15.25 12.46 1.94
N VAL A 400 -14.98 13.09 0.79
CA VAL A 400 -15.70 14.30 0.36
C VAL A 400 -17.19 14.01 0.10
N ALA A 401 -17.53 12.81 -0.37
CA ALA A 401 -18.92 12.39 -0.54
C ALA A 401 -19.69 12.23 0.78
N ARG A 402 -19.00 12.07 1.91
CA ARG A 402 -19.58 11.91 3.25
C ARG A 402 -19.56 13.16 4.11
N LEU A 403 -18.74 14.15 3.74
CA LEU A 403 -18.62 15.39 4.50
C LEU A 403 -19.65 16.41 4.03
N ASP A 404 -20.70 16.61 4.82
CA ASP A 404 -21.63 17.73 4.64
C ASP A 404 -21.02 19.08 5.09
N VAL A 405 -20.10 19.01 6.06
CA VAL A 405 -19.38 20.14 6.65
C VAL A 405 -17.88 19.84 6.62
N ASP A 406 -17.07 20.86 6.38
CA ASP A 406 -15.59 20.85 6.38
C ASP A 406 -14.94 20.08 5.23
N ALA A 407 -15.68 19.87 4.14
CA ALA A 407 -15.15 19.26 2.94
C ALA A 407 -14.06 20.12 2.26
N ALA A 408 -13.96 21.42 2.55
CA ALA A 408 -12.95 22.32 1.98
C ALA A 408 -11.51 21.84 2.20
N ARG A 409 -11.14 21.46 3.44
CA ARG A 409 -9.79 20.97 3.76
C ARG A 409 -9.51 19.62 3.12
N ALA A 410 -10.50 18.71 3.11
CA ALA A 410 -10.40 17.44 2.42
C ALA A 410 -10.20 17.63 0.90
N ARG A 411 -10.94 18.54 0.27
CA ARG A 411 -10.79 18.91 -1.14
C ARG A 411 -9.42 19.54 -1.43
N LEU A 412 -8.92 20.40 -0.55
CA LEU A 412 -7.59 20.97 -0.69
C LEU A 412 -6.51 19.88 -0.68
N ALA A 413 -6.58 18.95 0.28
CA ALA A 413 -5.67 17.81 0.35
C ALA A 413 -5.80 16.87 -0.87
N HIS A 414 -7.02 16.60 -1.32
CA HIS A 414 -7.31 15.82 -2.53
C HIS A 414 -6.70 16.47 -3.78
N ALA A 415 -6.81 17.79 -3.92
CA ALA A 415 -6.21 18.51 -5.02
C ALA A 415 -4.68 18.40 -5.05
N HIS A 416 -4.02 18.30 -3.90
CA HIS A 416 -2.58 18.00 -3.87
C HIS A 416 -2.27 16.62 -4.46
N VAL A 417 -3.09 15.61 -4.18
CA VAL A 417 -2.95 14.26 -4.76
C VAL A 417 -3.18 14.29 -6.27
N LEU A 418 -4.27 14.91 -6.74
CA LEU A 418 -4.57 15.03 -8.17
C LEU A 418 -3.45 15.75 -8.95
N ARG A 419 -2.87 16.82 -8.37
CA ARG A 419 -1.71 17.50 -8.96
C ARG A 419 -0.46 16.61 -9.07
N ARG A 420 -0.26 15.66 -8.15
CA ARG A 420 0.84 14.68 -8.20
C ARG A 420 0.57 13.61 -9.26
N MET A 421 -0.67 13.20 -9.42
CA MET A 421 -1.11 12.30 -10.50
C MET A 421 -1.03 12.95 -11.88
N GLY A 422 -0.90 14.27 -11.95
CA GLY A 422 -0.90 15.03 -13.22
C GLY A 422 -2.30 15.36 -13.73
N ASP A 423 -3.35 15.02 -12.97
CA ASP A 423 -4.75 15.30 -13.27
C ASP A 423 -5.09 16.74 -12.87
N TYR A 424 -4.55 17.68 -13.65
CA TYR A 424 -4.67 19.11 -13.36
C TYR A 424 -6.08 19.66 -13.59
N GLU A 425 -6.86 19.03 -14.47
CA GLU A 425 -8.24 19.43 -14.77
C GLU A 425 -9.15 19.16 -13.57
N ARG A 426 -9.19 17.92 -13.07
CA ARG A 426 -9.94 17.59 -11.84
C ARG A 426 -9.41 18.35 -10.63
N ALA A 427 -8.09 18.56 -10.53
CA ALA A 427 -7.53 19.38 -9.46
C ALA A 427 -8.08 20.82 -9.47
N VAL A 428 -8.23 21.44 -10.66
CA VAL A 428 -8.81 22.80 -10.78
C VAL A 428 -10.26 22.82 -10.33
N GLU A 429 -11.06 21.81 -10.68
CA GLU A 429 -12.47 21.69 -10.27
C GLU A 429 -12.59 21.59 -8.75
N VAL A 430 -11.84 20.67 -8.15
CA VAL A 430 -11.83 20.45 -6.69
C VAL A 430 -11.36 21.71 -5.94
N LEU A 431 -10.33 22.41 -6.44
CA LEU A 431 -9.82 23.64 -5.84
C LEU A 431 -10.82 24.80 -5.89
N ARG A 432 -11.62 24.91 -6.96
CA ARG A 432 -12.67 25.94 -7.03
C ARG A 432 -13.75 25.71 -5.97
N LEU A 433 -14.15 24.46 -5.76
CA LEU A 433 -15.11 24.09 -4.72
C LEU A 433 -14.56 24.38 -3.32
N ALA A 434 -13.29 24.02 -3.07
CA ALA A 434 -12.62 24.31 -1.81
C ALA A 434 -12.53 25.82 -1.55
N LEU A 435 -12.09 26.60 -2.54
CA LEU A 435 -11.95 28.06 -2.45
C LEU A 435 -13.28 28.72 -2.10
N ALA A 436 -14.34 28.39 -2.83
CA ALA A 436 -15.68 28.94 -2.59
C ALA A 436 -16.21 28.61 -1.19
N GLU A 437 -15.85 27.45 -0.61
CA GLU A 437 -16.25 27.09 0.75
C GLU A 437 -15.45 27.87 1.81
N PHE A 438 -14.13 28.01 1.65
CA PHE A 438 -13.31 28.83 2.56
C PHE A 438 -13.74 30.30 2.56
N GLU A 439 -14.11 30.85 1.39
CA GLU A 439 -14.66 32.20 1.27
C GLU A 439 -15.96 32.37 2.05
N ARG A 440 -16.92 31.45 1.89
CA ARG A 440 -18.20 31.50 2.61
C ARG A 440 -18.04 31.49 4.14
N ARG A 441 -16.95 30.89 4.63
CA ARG A 441 -16.65 30.76 6.06
C ARG A 441 -15.78 31.89 6.61
N GLY A 442 -15.21 32.72 5.75
CA GLY A 442 -14.27 33.77 6.15
C GLY A 442 -12.91 33.24 6.61
N GLU A 443 -12.51 32.02 6.20
CA GLU A 443 -11.20 31.44 6.51
C GLU A 443 -10.13 32.06 5.59
N HIS A 444 -9.64 33.27 5.94
CA HIS A 444 -8.78 34.09 5.08
C HIS A 444 -7.48 33.40 4.64
N ASP A 445 -6.74 32.81 5.58
CA ASP A 445 -5.45 32.16 5.28
C ASP A 445 -5.60 30.96 4.33
N ASP A 446 -6.62 30.12 4.55
CA ASP A 446 -6.95 28.98 3.70
C ASP A 446 -7.46 29.44 2.32
N THR A 447 -8.21 30.53 2.26
CA THR A 447 -8.63 31.17 1.01
C THR A 447 -7.42 31.61 0.18
N VAL A 448 -6.48 32.35 0.79
CA VAL A 448 -5.26 32.82 0.11
C VAL A 448 -4.39 31.64 -0.33
N HIS A 449 -4.24 30.62 0.51
CA HIS A 449 -3.45 29.43 0.19
C HIS A 449 -4.07 28.64 -0.96
N THR A 450 -5.39 28.39 -0.91
CA THR A 450 -6.13 27.65 -1.95
C THR A 450 -6.13 28.41 -3.28
N ALA A 451 -6.29 29.74 -3.24
CA ALA A 451 -6.19 30.59 -4.42
C ALA A 451 -4.80 30.53 -5.07
N ALA A 452 -3.74 30.53 -4.25
CA ALA A 452 -2.36 30.36 -4.72
C ALA A 452 -2.18 29.01 -5.44
N LEU A 453 -2.67 27.94 -4.82
CA LEU A 453 -2.60 26.59 -5.36
C LEU A 453 -3.41 26.42 -6.66
N LEU A 454 -4.60 27.02 -6.72
CA LEU A 454 -5.45 27.07 -7.92
C LEU A 454 -4.74 27.82 -9.05
N ALA A 455 -4.14 28.97 -8.76
CA ALA A 455 -3.40 29.74 -9.76
C ALA A 455 -2.18 28.99 -10.32
N GLU A 456 -1.43 28.28 -9.47
CA GLU A 456 -0.34 27.41 -9.94
C GLU A 456 -0.83 26.30 -10.87
N THR A 457 -1.98 25.71 -10.54
CA THR A 457 -2.55 24.58 -11.29
C THR A 457 -3.12 25.05 -12.63
N LEU A 458 -3.82 26.19 -12.67
CA LEU A 458 -4.27 26.86 -13.90
C LEU A 458 -3.10 27.28 -14.80
N GLY A 459 -1.94 27.58 -14.22
CA GLY A 459 -0.72 27.84 -14.98
C GLY A 459 -0.21 26.64 -15.77
N LYS A 460 -0.55 25.41 -15.36
CA LYS A 460 -0.19 24.16 -16.04
C LYS A 460 -1.20 23.73 -17.11
N THR A 461 -2.45 24.18 -17.02
CA THR A 461 -3.53 23.89 -18.00
C THR A 461 -3.70 24.98 -19.07
N SER A 462 -2.64 25.76 -19.34
CA SER A 462 -2.63 26.83 -20.36
C SER A 462 -3.62 27.99 -20.12
N ALA A 463 -4.01 28.27 -18.86
CA ALA A 463 -4.93 29.37 -18.50
C ALA A 463 -4.29 30.48 -17.63
N PRO A 464 -3.20 31.15 -18.07
CA PRO A 464 -2.47 32.12 -17.24
C PRO A 464 -3.25 33.41 -16.94
N ALA A 465 -4.25 33.75 -17.76
CA ALA A 465 -5.13 34.88 -17.50
C ALA A 465 -6.06 34.61 -16.31
N ALA A 466 -6.64 33.41 -16.24
CA ALA A 466 -7.48 32.97 -15.13
C ALA A 466 -6.67 32.87 -13.83
N ALA A 467 -5.46 32.29 -13.89
CA ALA A 467 -4.55 32.23 -12.73
C ALA A 467 -4.26 33.63 -12.14
N ARG A 468 -4.02 34.64 -13.01
CA ARG A 468 -3.82 36.03 -12.56
C ARG A 468 -5.09 36.67 -12.00
N ARG A 469 -6.26 36.25 -12.44
CA ARG A 469 -7.54 36.76 -11.95
C ARG A 469 -7.74 36.31 -10.50
N VAL A 470 -7.63 34.99 -10.27
CA VAL A 470 -7.72 34.37 -8.94
C VAL A 470 -6.76 35.03 -7.94
N LEU A 471 -5.48 35.20 -8.28
CA LEU A 471 -4.51 35.84 -7.36
C LEU A 471 -4.81 37.32 -7.05
N ARG A 472 -5.56 38.02 -7.90
CA ARG A 472 -5.98 39.41 -7.67
C ARG A 472 -7.25 39.51 -6.87
N GLU A 473 -8.18 38.56 -7.07
CA GLU A 473 -9.42 38.43 -6.31
C GLU A 473 -9.13 38.05 -4.84
N HIS A 474 -8.04 37.29 -4.59
CA HIS A 474 -7.61 36.88 -3.24
C HIS A 474 -6.19 37.37 -2.94
N PRO A 475 -5.99 38.65 -2.60
CA PRO A 475 -4.66 39.21 -2.33
C PRO A 475 -4.13 38.83 -0.93
N VAL A 476 -2.81 38.89 -0.78
CA VAL A 476 -2.14 38.87 0.54
C VAL A 476 -2.44 40.18 1.27
N THR A 477 -2.94 40.09 2.50
CA THR A 477 -3.20 41.21 3.42
C THR A 477 -2.13 41.26 4.53
N PRO A 478 -2.05 42.34 5.32
CA PRO A 478 -1.14 42.40 6.48
C PRO A 478 -1.34 41.27 7.49
N ASP A 479 -2.57 40.78 7.63
CA ASP A 479 -2.95 39.73 8.57
C ASP A 479 -2.72 38.31 8.04
N THR A 480 -2.30 38.18 6.77
CA THR A 480 -2.08 36.85 6.16
C THR A 480 -0.87 36.16 6.79
N ALA A 481 -1.03 34.91 7.20
CA ALA A 481 0.06 34.14 7.77
C ALA A 481 1.23 33.98 6.78
N PRO A 482 2.48 33.82 7.27
CA PRO A 482 3.66 33.77 6.41
C PRO A 482 3.65 32.66 5.35
N ALA A 483 3.07 31.49 5.65
CA ALA A 483 3.05 30.35 4.71
C ALA A 483 2.07 30.54 3.53
N PRO A 484 0.79 30.92 3.75
CA PRO A 484 -0.10 31.34 2.67
C PRO A 484 0.46 32.51 1.84
N ALA A 485 1.01 33.53 2.50
CA ALA A 485 1.63 34.68 1.82
C ALA A 485 2.80 34.27 0.92
N ALA A 486 3.70 33.41 1.41
CA ALA A 486 4.80 32.87 0.61
C ALA A 486 4.28 32.08 -0.61
N SER A 487 3.28 31.23 -0.40
CA SER A 487 2.67 30.42 -1.47
C SER A 487 2.03 31.30 -2.55
N HIS A 488 1.30 32.35 -2.16
CA HIS A 488 0.70 33.32 -3.08
C HIS A 488 1.75 34.03 -3.93
N HIS A 489 2.82 34.53 -3.31
CA HIS A 489 3.90 35.20 -4.02
C HIS A 489 4.67 34.26 -4.96
N LEU A 490 4.84 32.99 -4.59
CA LEU A 490 5.41 31.96 -5.47
C LEU A 490 4.52 31.72 -6.70
N ALA A 491 3.20 31.55 -6.49
CA ALA A 491 2.22 31.39 -7.56
C ALA A 491 2.23 32.59 -8.51
N ARG A 492 2.25 33.82 -7.95
CA ARG A 492 2.36 35.05 -8.73
C ARG A 492 3.64 35.10 -9.55
N SER A 493 4.78 34.75 -8.97
CA SER A 493 6.06 34.66 -9.69
C SER A 493 5.99 33.67 -10.86
N LEU A 494 5.42 32.48 -10.63
CA LEU A 494 5.26 31.46 -11.67
C LEU A 494 4.41 31.98 -12.84
N VAL A 495 3.24 32.55 -12.55
CA VAL A 495 2.33 33.10 -13.57
C VAL A 495 3.00 34.24 -14.36
N LEU A 496 3.75 35.11 -13.69
CA LEU A 496 4.51 36.19 -14.35
C LEU A 496 5.63 35.64 -15.23
N CYS A 497 6.36 34.62 -14.77
CA CYS A 497 7.43 33.99 -15.52
C CYS A 497 6.92 33.34 -16.81
N VAL A 498 5.80 32.60 -16.75
CA VAL A 498 5.17 31.96 -17.92
C VAL A 498 4.74 33.00 -18.96
N ARG A 499 4.36 34.20 -18.53
CA ARG A 499 3.98 35.32 -19.41
C ARG A 499 5.15 36.20 -19.86
N GLY A 500 6.39 35.81 -19.60
CA GLY A 500 7.59 36.58 -19.96
C GLY A 500 7.82 37.85 -19.14
N ARG A 501 7.10 38.05 -18.03
CA ARG A 501 7.22 39.21 -17.13
C ARG A 501 8.28 38.98 -16.05
N TYR A 502 9.50 38.68 -16.49
CA TYR A 502 10.58 38.18 -15.64
C TYR A 502 11.00 39.11 -14.49
N ALA A 503 11.12 40.41 -14.74
CA ALA A 503 11.49 41.38 -13.70
C ALA A 503 10.45 41.45 -12.56
N ALA A 504 9.16 41.45 -12.93
CA ALA A 504 8.06 41.42 -11.97
C ALA A 504 7.98 40.07 -11.24
N GLY A 505 8.28 38.96 -11.93
CA GLY A 505 8.39 37.64 -11.31
C GLY A 505 9.54 37.58 -10.29
N ALA A 506 10.70 38.15 -10.62
CA ALA A 506 11.84 38.24 -9.69
C ALA A 506 11.50 39.05 -8.43
N GLU A 507 10.70 40.12 -8.55
CA GLU A 507 10.20 40.85 -7.37
C GLU A 507 9.24 39.98 -6.54
N ALA A 508 8.29 39.30 -7.18
CA ALA A 508 7.41 38.36 -6.47
C ALA A 508 8.20 37.27 -5.71
N THR A 509 9.33 36.78 -6.24
CA THR A 509 10.20 35.86 -5.49
C THR A 509 10.90 36.49 -4.28
N ARG A 510 11.20 37.79 -4.28
CA ARG A 510 11.74 38.49 -3.10
C ARG A 510 10.71 38.56 -2.00
N GLN A 511 9.46 38.89 -2.35
CA GLN A 511 8.34 38.88 -1.41
C GLN A 511 8.09 37.46 -0.85
N ALA A 512 8.11 36.44 -1.72
CA ALA A 512 8.00 35.05 -1.31
C ALA A 512 9.12 34.64 -0.32
N LEU A 513 10.38 35.01 -0.58
CA LEU A 513 11.51 34.73 0.31
C LEU A 513 11.36 35.39 1.68
N ALA A 514 10.87 36.64 1.72
CA ALA A 514 10.65 37.37 2.97
C ALA A 514 9.56 36.72 3.84
N ALA A 515 8.49 36.23 3.21
CA ALA A 515 7.45 35.46 3.89
C ALA A 515 7.95 34.07 4.32
N ALA A 516 8.62 33.33 3.41
CA ALA A 516 9.10 31.97 3.66
C ALA A 516 10.12 31.87 4.82
N ARG A 517 10.97 32.88 5.01
CA ARG A 517 11.94 32.93 6.13
C ARG A 517 11.27 33.05 7.51
N ARG A 518 10.01 33.49 7.56
CA ARG A 518 9.22 33.58 8.80
C ARG A 518 8.46 32.29 9.09
N VAL A 519 8.50 31.30 8.19
CA VAL A 519 7.91 29.97 8.40
C VAL A 519 8.95 29.07 9.07
N PRO A 520 8.67 28.49 10.25
CA PRO A 520 9.62 27.62 10.93
C PRO A 520 9.70 26.23 10.27
N GLY A 521 10.80 25.54 10.55
CA GLY A 521 10.98 24.13 10.19
C GLY A 521 11.11 23.85 8.69
N THR A 522 10.88 22.59 8.33
CA THR A 522 11.06 22.04 6.97
C THR A 522 10.11 22.69 5.95
N ALA A 523 8.92 23.11 6.37
CA ALA A 523 7.97 23.82 5.52
C ALA A 523 8.56 25.15 5.00
N GLY A 524 9.23 25.91 5.87
CA GLY A 524 9.93 27.14 5.49
C GLY A 524 11.10 26.87 4.55
N GLU A 525 11.92 25.85 4.82
CA GLU A 525 13.02 25.45 3.95
C GLU A 525 12.56 25.08 2.53
N GLY A 526 11.44 24.34 2.43
CA GLY A 526 10.83 23.99 1.15
C GLY A 526 10.35 25.22 0.36
N LEU A 527 9.69 26.17 1.03
CA LEU A 527 9.27 27.44 0.42
C LEU A 527 10.46 28.29 -0.04
N ILE A 528 11.52 28.36 0.77
CA ILE A 528 12.77 29.07 0.42
C ILE A 528 13.41 28.44 -0.82
N ALA A 529 13.51 27.11 -0.88
CA ALA A 529 14.08 26.40 -2.02
C ALA A 529 13.29 26.67 -3.31
N ARG A 530 11.96 26.61 -3.25
CA ARG A 530 11.06 26.94 -4.37
C ARG A 530 11.24 28.39 -4.82
N ALA A 531 11.37 29.33 -3.89
CA ALA A 531 11.57 30.74 -4.21
C ALA A 531 12.90 30.99 -4.93
N TYR A 532 13.99 30.34 -4.51
CA TYR A 532 15.27 30.42 -5.23
C TYR A 532 15.21 29.80 -6.63
N ALA A 533 14.53 28.66 -6.80
CA ALA A 533 14.36 28.03 -8.09
C ALA A 533 13.61 28.93 -9.08
N LEU A 534 12.48 29.52 -8.65
CA LEU A 534 11.73 30.48 -9.45
C LEU A 534 12.51 31.77 -9.70
N ARG A 535 13.31 32.23 -8.73
CA ARG A 535 14.15 33.41 -8.91
C ARG A 535 15.20 33.17 -9.99
N ALA A 536 15.85 32.01 -9.98
CA ALA A 536 16.80 31.63 -11.01
C ALA A 536 16.14 31.56 -12.40
N ALA A 537 14.90 31.07 -12.49
CA ALA A 537 14.13 31.07 -13.74
C ALA A 537 13.83 32.50 -14.24
N ASN A 538 13.43 33.40 -13.34
CA ASN A 538 13.14 34.80 -13.67
C ASN A 538 14.39 35.65 -13.96
N LEU A 539 15.58 35.26 -13.49
CA LEU A 539 16.84 35.97 -13.77
C LEU A 539 17.57 35.44 -15.01
N ARG A 540 17.02 34.42 -15.69
CA ARG A 540 17.57 33.82 -16.92
C ARG A 540 16.99 34.34 -18.26
N PRO A 541 16.41 35.53 -18.43
CA PRO A 541 15.97 35.95 -19.75
C PRO A 541 17.16 36.54 -20.53
N GLY A 542 17.80 35.74 -21.40
CA GLY A 542 18.68 36.25 -22.45
C GLY A 542 20.19 36.16 -22.20
N ARG A 543 20.76 34.94 -22.17
CA ARG A 543 22.01 34.73 -22.93
C ARG A 543 21.59 34.22 -24.30
N ALA A 544 21.30 35.16 -25.20
CA ALA A 544 21.39 34.85 -26.61
C ALA A 544 22.77 34.23 -26.86
N LEU A 545 22.82 33.16 -27.64
CA LEU A 545 24.03 32.65 -28.28
C LEU A 545 24.69 33.81 -29.04
N ARG A 546 25.62 34.53 -28.39
CA ARG A 546 26.63 35.36 -29.04
C ARG A 546 28.00 34.86 -28.58
N PRO A 547 28.88 34.41 -29.48
CA PRO A 547 30.25 34.09 -29.12
C PRO A 547 31.00 35.41 -28.86
N GLY A 548 31.44 35.64 -27.62
CA GLY A 548 32.19 36.83 -27.21
C GLY A 548 32.72 36.69 -25.78
N PRO A 549 33.87 37.32 -25.44
CA PRO A 549 34.96 36.63 -24.76
C PRO A 549 34.72 36.34 -23.27
N ARG A 550 35.33 35.23 -22.84
CA ARG A 550 35.34 34.71 -21.48
C ARG A 550 35.90 35.75 -20.50
N GLY A 551 35.05 36.24 -19.60
CA GLY A 551 35.50 37.07 -18.47
C GLY A 551 34.34 37.49 -17.57
N GLY A 552 33.95 36.65 -16.62
CA GLY A 552 32.90 36.98 -15.64
C GLY A 552 32.40 35.76 -14.88
N GLY A 553 33.13 35.38 -13.83
CA GLY A 553 32.75 34.31 -12.89
C GLY A 553 31.61 34.70 -11.92
N PRO A 554 31.11 33.74 -11.11
CA PRO A 554 29.83 33.84 -10.42
C PRO A 554 29.93 34.63 -9.11
N ARG A 555 29.30 35.80 -9.03
CA ARG A 555 29.10 36.57 -7.77
C ARG A 555 27.65 36.61 -7.27
N ALA A 556 26.81 35.64 -7.64
CA ALA A 556 25.39 35.59 -7.23
C ALA A 556 25.04 34.53 -6.16
N CYS A 557 26.03 33.83 -5.59
CA CYS A 557 25.80 32.91 -4.46
C CYS A 557 26.77 33.23 -3.32
N PRO A 558 26.30 33.52 -2.09
CA PRO A 558 27.19 33.53 -0.93
C PRO A 558 27.79 32.13 -0.72
N ARG A 559 29.07 32.09 -0.32
CA ARG A 559 29.79 30.85 0.00
C ARG A 559 29.05 30.08 1.12
N PRO A 560 28.82 28.76 1.01
CA PRO A 560 27.90 28.04 1.90
C PRO A 560 28.64 27.35 3.05
N ARG A 561 28.10 27.44 4.27
CA ARG A 561 28.47 26.56 5.39
C ARG A 561 27.85 25.16 5.20
N ARG A 562 28.56 24.13 5.67
CA ARG A 562 28.38 22.70 5.44
C ARG A 562 27.00 22.16 5.89
N THR A 563 26.20 21.64 4.95
CA THR A 563 25.24 20.53 5.13
C THR A 563 24.95 19.84 3.78
N GLY A 564 24.71 18.53 3.82
CA GLY A 564 24.76 17.57 2.69
C GLY A 564 23.65 17.65 1.63
N THR A 565 22.78 18.65 1.68
CA THR A 565 21.60 18.81 0.79
C THR A 565 21.94 19.31 -0.63
N ARG A 566 23.23 19.39 -1.01
CA ARG A 566 23.67 20.12 -2.22
C ARG A 566 23.76 19.27 -3.49
N THR A 567 23.80 17.94 -3.43
CA THR A 567 23.93 17.13 -4.66
C THR A 567 22.64 17.13 -5.48
N LEU A 568 21.48 17.08 -4.82
CA LEU A 568 20.15 17.10 -5.46
C LEU A 568 19.75 18.49 -5.98
N LEU A 569 20.05 19.57 -5.25
CA LEU A 569 19.77 20.95 -5.68
C LEU A 569 20.57 21.34 -6.94
N ARG A 570 21.80 20.82 -7.08
CA ARG A 570 22.60 21.03 -8.29
C ARG A 570 22.06 20.19 -9.46
N LEU A 571 21.69 18.94 -9.22
CA LEU A 571 21.14 18.05 -10.26
C LEU A 571 19.80 18.52 -10.81
N ARG A 572 18.86 18.99 -9.97
CA ARG A 572 17.53 19.43 -10.45
C ARG A 572 17.58 20.76 -11.23
N ALA A 573 18.46 21.68 -10.82
CA ALA A 573 18.74 22.91 -11.55
C ALA A 573 19.55 22.69 -12.84
N LEU A 574 20.39 21.64 -12.89
CA LEU A 574 21.13 21.24 -14.09
C LEU A 574 20.28 20.41 -15.06
N HIS A 575 19.38 19.57 -14.57
CA HIS A 575 18.50 18.72 -15.37
C HIS A 575 17.44 19.55 -16.10
N THR A 576 16.77 20.47 -15.38
CA THR A 576 15.87 21.46 -15.99
C THR A 576 16.58 22.43 -16.95
N ALA A 577 17.89 22.62 -16.78
CA ALA A 577 18.71 23.38 -17.73
C ALA A 577 19.12 22.57 -18.96
N ARG A 578 19.24 21.24 -18.85
CA ARG A 578 19.58 20.33 -19.97
C ARG A 578 18.36 20.01 -20.85
N GLU A 579 17.22 19.68 -20.26
CA GLU A 579 15.98 19.40 -21.02
C GLU A 579 15.52 20.58 -21.88
N ARG A 580 15.86 21.81 -21.47
CA ARG A 580 15.49 23.04 -22.19
C ARG A 580 16.55 23.53 -23.18
N ALA A 581 17.74 22.91 -23.22
CA ALA A 581 18.85 23.33 -24.07
C ALA A 581 18.93 22.59 -25.41
N GLY A 582 18.16 21.51 -25.61
CA GLY A 582 18.07 20.83 -26.92
C GLY A 582 19.41 20.36 -27.49
N GLU A 583 20.33 19.86 -26.68
CA GLU A 583 21.53 19.20 -27.20
C GLU A 583 21.21 17.72 -27.54
N PRO A 584 21.50 17.25 -28.77
CA PRO A 584 21.34 15.85 -29.12
C PRO A 584 22.40 15.00 -28.39
N ASP A 585 21.96 13.82 -27.99
CA ASP A 585 22.77 12.78 -27.34
C ASP A 585 23.87 12.29 -28.29
N GLY A 586 25.14 12.60 -28.00
CA GLY A 586 26.23 12.21 -28.90
C GLY A 586 27.59 12.84 -28.61
N SER A 587 28.28 12.37 -27.57
CA SER A 587 29.72 12.05 -27.59
C SER A 587 30.26 11.85 -26.16
N THR A 588 30.37 10.60 -25.77
CA THR A 588 31.22 10.15 -24.67
C THR A 588 32.69 10.37 -25.04
N ARG A 589 33.40 11.24 -24.32
CA ARG A 589 34.86 11.15 -24.20
C ARG A 589 35.22 10.79 -22.74
N PRO A 590 36.07 9.77 -22.53
CA PRO A 590 36.40 9.31 -21.19
C PRO A 590 37.29 10.32 -20.46
N TRP A 591 37.00 10.48 -19.17
CA TRP A 591 37.71 11.33 -18.22
C TRP A 591 39.14 10.78 -17.99
N ARG A 592 40.18 11.54 -18.32
CA ARG A 592 41.57 11.24 -17.90
C ARG A 592 41.91 12.08 -16.65
N PRO A 593 42.46 11.49 -15.58
CA PRO A 593 42.92 12.24 -14.42
C PRO A 593 44.25 12.94 -14.73
N ALA A 594 44.39 14.20 -14.30
CA ALA A 594 45.64 14.97 -14.37
C ALA A 594 46.60 14.58 -13.21
N PRO A 595 47.93 14.69 -13.39
CA PRO A 595 48.91 14.07 -12.50
C PRO A 595 49.16 14.86 -11.21
N ALA A 596 49.49 14.12 -10.15
CA ALA A 596 49.89 14.62 -8.85
C ALA A 596 51.21 15.41 -8.91
N ARG A 597 51.25 16.57 -8.26
CA ARG A 597 52.50 17.33 -8.04
C ARG A 597 53.26 16.74 -6.85
N SER A 598 54.50 16.36 -7.09
CA SER A 598 55.54 16.01 -6.12
C SER A 598 56.00 17.22 -5.29
N PRO A 599 56.37 17.05 -4.01
CA PRO A 599 57.13 18.05 -3.25
C PRO A 599 58.63 17.75 -3.38
N SER A 600 59.46 18.79 -3.49
CA SER A 600 60.92 18.72 -3.41
C SER A 600 61.44 19.41 -2.14
N PRO A 601 62.64 19.04 -1.65
CA PRO A 601 62.98 18.99 -0.23
C PRO A 601 64.04 20.02 0.21
N SER A 602 64.16 20.25 1.52
CA SER A 602 65.43 20.63 2.17
C SER A 602 65.32 20.61 3.70
N THR A 603 66.02 19.66 4.32
CA THR A 603 66.50 19.61 5.72
C THR A 603 67.99 20.02 5.73
N PRO A 604 68.66 20.39 6.86
CA PRO A 604 69.06 19.46 7.95
C PRO A 604 69.05 20.11 9.37
N ALA A 605 68.69 19.45 10.49
CA ALA A 605 69.30 18.34 11.26
C ALA A 605 69.92 18.84 12.59
N THR A 606 69.47 18.27 13.71
CA THR A 606 70.30 17.94 14.89
C THR A 606 69.61 16.82 15.69
N ARG A 607 70.42 15.85 16.15
CA ARG A 607 70.08 14.49 16.63
C ARG A 607 70.06 14.39 18.19
N PRO A 608 69.63 13.23 18.77
CA PRO A 608 69.11 13.01 20.14
C PRO A 608 70.16 12.47 21.15
N PRO A 609 69.80 12.01 22.38
CA PRO A 609 69.55 10.56 22.64
C PRO A 609 68.60 10.27 23.87
N PRO A 610 68.53 9.07 24.53
CA PRO A 610 67.67 7.93 24.16
C PRO A 610 66.96 7.24 25.40
N PRO A 611 66.67 5.91 25.53
CA PRO A 611 65.38 5.37 26.02
C PRO A 611 65.43 4.49 27.30
N SER A 612 64.26 4.11 27.87
CA SER A 612 64.14 2.93 28.76
C SER A 612 62.67 2.46 28.83
N ASN A 613 62.35 1.30 28.25
CA ASN A 613 62.17 -0.02 28.89
C ASN A 613 60.85 -0.21 29.69
N ALA A 614 60.03 -1.14 29.18
CA ALA A 614 58.87 -1.81 29.80
C ALA A 614 59.33 -2.76 30.95
N PRO A 615 58.52 -3.68 31.58
CA PRO A 615 57.10 -4.06 31.36
C PRO A 615 56.29 -4.39 32.67
N THR A 616 55.19 -5.15 32.51
CA THR A 616 54.54 -6.14 33.43
C THR A 616 53.36 -5.75 34.36
N SER A 617 52.20 -6.34 34.05
CA SER A 617 50.99 -6.68 34.84
C SER A 617 51.31 -7.59 36.08
N PRO A 618 50.39 -8.15 36.91
CA PRO A 618 48.90 -8.24 36.85
C PRO A 618 48.11 -8.22 38.20
N ASN A 619 46.77 -8.30 38.08
CA ASN A 619 45.75 -9.04 38.89
C ASN A 619 45.43 -8.85 40.39
N CYS A 620 44.16 -9.23 40.67
CA CYS A 620 43.44 -9.51 41.95
C CYS A 620 42.70 -8.32 42.59
N GLY A 621 41.44 -8.39 43.04
CA GLY A 621 40.45 -9.47 43.11
C GLY A 621 39.35 -9.14 44.16
N SER A 622 38.08 -9.45 43.82
CA SER A 622 36.93 -9.84 44.68
C SER A 622 36.56 -9.09 45.98
N CYS A 623 35.26 -8.75 46.12
CA CYS A 623 34.29 -9.15 47.19
C CYS A 623 33.01 -8.26 47.06
N SER A 624 31.83 -8.75 46.66
CA SER A 624 30.81 -9.55 47.38
C SER A 624 30.16 -8.86 48.60
N ALA A 625 28.87 -8.48 48.50
CA ALA A 625 27.75 -8.92 49.37
C ALA A 625 26.53 -7.97 49.37
N ASN A 626 25.34 -8.55 49.18
CA ASN A 626 23.98 -8.03 49.43
C ASN A 626 23.63 -8.25 50.93
N PRO A 627 22.69 -7.52 51.57
CA PRO A 627 21.28 -7.96 51.63
C PRO A 627 20.20 -6.84 51.78
N ASN A 628 18.93 -7.24 51.65
CA ASN A 628 17.65 -6.49 51.85
C ASN A 628 16.90 -7.09 53.09
N PRO A 629 15.68 -6.69 53.53
CA PRO A 629 15.01 -5.41 53.93
C PRO A 629 14.44 -5.48 55.41
N PRO A 630 13.47 -4.66 55.93
CA PRO A 630 12.00 -4.83 55.69
C PRO A 630 11.01 -3.62 55.86
N ALA A 631 9.77 -3.84 55.35
CA ALA A 631 8.39 -3.28 55.44
C ALA A 631 7.86 -2.23 56.48
N ARG A 632 6.84 -1.40 56.09
CA ARG A 632 5.40 -1.43 56.52
C ARG A 632 4.51 -0.25 56.01
N SER A 633 3.24 -0.54 55.67
CA SER A 633 2.08 0.30 55.25
C SER A 633 1.32 0.96 56.46
N PRO A 634 0.04 1.52 56.44
CA PRO A 634 -1.09 1.45 55.47
C PRO A 634 -2.10 2.64 55.30
N ASN A 635 -3.09 2.41 54.39
CA ASN A 635 -4.54 2.78 54.37
C ASN A 635 -5.14 4.06 53.70
N ARG A 636 -5.80 3.82 52.54
CA ARG A 636 -7.23 4.03 52.07
C ARG A 636 -8.22 4.95 52.84
N PRO A 637 -9.32 5.46 52.21
CA PRO A 637 -10.34 4.74 51.38
C PRO A 637 -10.23 4.91 49.86
#